data_AF-A0A426UVZ4-F1
#
_entry.id   AF-A0A426UVZ4-F1
#
_cell.length_a   1.000
_cell.length_b   1.000
_cell.length_c   1.000
_cell.angle_alpha   90.00
_cell.angle_beta   90.00
_cell.angle_gamma   90.00
#
_symmetry.space_group_name_H-M   'P 1'
#
loop_
_entity.id
_entity.type
_entity.pdbx_description
1 polymer ?
#
loop_
_entity_poly.entity_id
_entity_poly.type
_entity_poly.pdbx_seq_one_letter_code
_entity_poly.pdbx_strand_id
1 'polypeptide(L)'
;MLVIQPTQAAPPEPAPESTSHAETDTADLPQQGVSEPQPFDQEAFDAFTDDGDAAFGPASGDTWGSALAAERSPVRQEITAEALGAEPFAIEDAATAAVDDCASSYTYNFHDYECQAFAGDFVFLYDVKDSPGDTRGVPADAGANGRPTAVVDMINAIAEAQDAYRDMGYEVDPGSGPWAVVVGLNEVQEGWFHGSAFTLPFGANDQPMIVLPSDPGLNDSDNYDYLPRHEFFHIVQYQYWDDTGEINWAWVRDWMGGTDFKTMNWWMESTAEWATLMSYRLQPYDPRNPTAAMMYAHAIPDFLGDPGRALNAAEALGSSRQYSTFPLAFYLNEQTESVSAVRKTWEHIRDHDSTPITAIKAVLTGYGLDIPSTLLGFSVANYRLAAEQGGAPPNPMAGYGYADEERDLWRDFLMGDSRTDDHLLGEYRPYRTTRAVPMGTQETYTAMIEPGGSAYFDFSAVQHSGDPTDGYRSKLTIATEDRDDLEYVAMVWSPQGSPGTLAEYPTAARAVYPDASNVITVADYAYPMVVTLIATRTDLQTNSVEADGDGREYRFRVRALVPLDHPSCNLSNLNVSTLQDDGVAPEQLFLDYAESTPNGWTGGDSTYSVRLPDGDLLWLFSDTFLGPLNDDGTRPVTAPLINSTFVRQEGSSLTTIQGGTTAAPEAIMPPPEANHWYWLGDGMISRQNGTDYLQVVFQEYLRFGTGDWDWRFDQNVVATFALSDLTDPIRVEALPSQAGAWGSALLPASQSGDGYTYIYGLADAPTNKKQRIARVHGTDLGATEKWQFWTEHGWTAYESDTGIGLNGIANEYSVTKWNGQYLLVSQDSTVGFSNKVYAYTSCSPAGPFTNQSLVYQMPETGMFGVPYYDERIFAYNPHIHATLSSGNRFVMSYNVNTFDSRMTEEGSHYTDPSIYKPRFISFTLS
;
A
#
# COMPACT_ATOMS: atom_id res chain seq x y z
N MET A 1 -9.15 -40.54 -10.02
CA MET A 1 -9.75 -41.89 -9.95
C MET A 1 -9.31 -42.72 -11.14
N LEU A 2 -9.60 -44.03 -11.16
CA LEU A 2 -9.59 -44.80 -12.41
C LEU A 2 -10.93 -44.55 -13.11
N VAL A 3 -10.91 -44.02 -14.34
CA VAL A 3 -12.13 -43.64 -15.08
C VAL A 3 -12.71 -44.88 -15.77
N ILE A 4 -13.84 -45.40 -15.27
CA ILE A 4 -14.54 -46.54 -15.87
C ILE A 4 -15.45 -46.01 -17.00
N GLN A 5 -14.86 -45.68 -18.15
CA GLN A 5 -15.59 -45.16 -19.32
C GLN A 5 -15.38 -46.08 -20.54
N PRO A 6 -16.43 -46.36 -21.34
CA PRO A 6 -16.27 -47.05 -22.62
C PRO A 6 -15.40 -46.21 -23.57
N THR A 7 -14.37 -46.83 -24.15
CA THR A 7 -13.44 -46.16 -25.05
C THR A 7 -14.13 -45.69 -26.34
N GLN A 8 -14.17 -44.39 -26.58
CA GLN A 8 -14.48 -43.79 -27.88
C GLN A 8 -13.27 -43.02 -28.45
N ALA A 9 -13.31 -42.71 -29.75
CA ALA A 9 -12.12 -42.57 -30.59
C ALA A 9 -11.29 -41.29 -30.38
N ALA A 10 -10.00 -41.38 -30.70
CA ALA A 10 -8.99 -40.34 -30.50
C ALA A 10 -9.16 -39.09 -31.40
N PRO A 11 -8.90 -37.87 -30.89
CA PRO A 11 -8.70 -36.65 -31.69
C PRO A 11 -7.27 -36.57 -32.29
N PRO A 12 -7.01 -35.69 -33.29
CA PRO A 12 -5.75 -35.61 -34.01
C PRO A 12 -4.67 -34.73 -33.35
N GLU A 13 -3.40 -34.94 -33.76
CA GLU A 13 -2.18 -34.33 -33.19
C GLU A 13 -2.11 -32.78 -33.24
N PRO A 14 -1.47 -32.13 -32.25
CA PRO A 14 -1.13 -30.71 -32.28
C PRO A 14 0.14 -30.40 -33.09
N ALA A 15 0.25 -29.17 -33.59
CA ALA A 15 1.42 -28.66 -34.31
C ALA A 15 2.54 -28.17 -33.37
N PRO A 16 3.83 -28.19 -33.77
CA PRO A 16 4.97 -27.95 -32.88
C PRO A 16 5.32 -26.46 -32.68
N GLU A 17 5.81 -26.14 -31.48
CA GLU A 17 6.39 -24.82 -31.13
C GLU A 17 7.84 -24.64 -31.62
N SER A 18 8.27 -23.38 -31.73
CA SER A 18 9.62 -22.97 -32.16
C SER A 18 10.49 -22.48 -31.00
N THR A 19 11.78 -22.83 -31.01
CA THR A 19 12.73 -22.64 -29.90
C THR A 19 13.71 -21.45 -30.06
N SER A 20 14.32 -21.04 -28.92
CA SER A 20 15.61 -20.32 -28.79
C SER A 20 15.61 -18.81 -29.16
N HIS A 21 16.53 -17.91 -28.76
CA HIS A 21 17.83 -17.90 -28.03
C HIS A 21 18.06 -16.43 -27.51
N ALA A 22 18.96 -16.02 -26.61
CA ALA A 22 19.99 -16.64 -25.74
C ALA A 22 20.38 -15.64 -24.60
N GLU A 23 21.32 -16.01 -23.70
CA GLU A 23 21.95 -15.14 -22.68
C GLU A 23 23.15 -14.34 -23.22
N THR A 24 23.56 -13.27 -22.50
CA THR A 24 24.90 -12.64 -22.64
C THR A 24 25.41 -12.10 -21.30
N ASP A 25 26.74 -12.19 -21.10
CA ASP A 25 27.48 -12.05 -19.85
C ASP A 25 27.61 -10.64 -19.23
N THR A 26 27.90 -10.66 -17.92
CA THR A 26 28.35 -9.57 -17.05
C THR A 26 29.82 -9.14 -17.27
N ALA A 27 30.17 -7.90 -16.90
CA ALA A 27 31.55 -7.44 -16.79
C ALA A 27 31.77 -6.57 -15.54
N ASP A 28 32.84 -6.86 -14.78
CA ASP A 28 33.22 -6.18 -13.53
C ASP A 28 33.81 -4.77 -13.74
N LEU A 29 33.65 -3.90 -12.73
CA LEU A 29 34.43 -2.67 -12.56
C LEU A 29 34.97 -2.55 -11.11
N PRO A 30 36.17 -1.95 -10.89
CA PRO A 30 36.92 -2.11 -9.66
C PRO A 30 36.58 -1.10 -8.55
N GLN A 31 36.65 -1.56 -7.30
CA GLN A 31 36.53 -0.74 -6.09
C GLN A 31 37.75 0.20 -5.90
N GLN A 32 37.49 1.40 -5.38
CA GLN A 32 38.50 2.24 -4.70
C GLN A 32 38.00 2.58 -3.28
N GLY A 33 38.94 2.69 -2.33
CA GLY A 33 38.64 2.62 -0.90
C GLY A 33 38.19 3.93 -0.26
N VAL A 34 37.31 3.79 0.74
CA VAL A 34 36.83 4.86 1.63
C VAL A 34 37.78 5.04 2.81
N SER A 35 38.04 6.27 3.24
CA SER A 35 38.75 6.60 4.48
C SER A 35 37.76 6.89 5.62
N GLU A 36 38.07 6.41 6.83
CA GLU A 36 37.17 6.51 8.00
C GLU A 36 36.99 7.95 8.53
N PRO A 37 35.78 8.33 9.00
CA PRO A 37 35.53 9.62 9.63
C PRO A 37 36.14 9.71 11.04
N GLN A 38 36.51 10.92 11.46
CA GLN A 38 36.98 11.19 12.83
C GLN A 38 35.79 11.34 13.81
N PRO A 39 35.95 10.98 15.10
CA PRO A 39 34.88 11.05 16.09
C PRO A 39 34.64 12.48 16.65
N PHE A 40 33.40 12.70 17.09
CA PHE A 40 32.87 13.92 17.71
C PHE A 40 33.57 14.29 19.04
N ASP A 41 33.83 15.58 19.26
CA ASP A 41 34.47 16.12 20.47
C ASP A 41 33.45 16.64 21.49
N GLN A 42 33.20 15.84 22.53
CA GLN A 42 32.27 16.16 23.61
C GLN A 42 32.81 17.22 24.59
N GLU A 43 34.14 17.39 24.73
CA GLU A 43 34.68 18.39 25.67
C GLU A 43 34.49 19.83 25.16
N ALA A 44 34.44 20.02 23.84
CA ALA A 44 34.07 21.30 23.23
C ALA A 44 32.59 21.68 23.49
N PHE A 45 31.70 20.69 23.54
CA PHE A 45 30.26 20.89 23.75
C PHE A 45 29.92 21.29 25.19
N ASP A 46 30.48 20.60 26.18
CA ASP A 46 30.18 20.87 27.60
C ASP A 46 30.63 22.29 28.02
N ALA A 47 31.68 22.83 27.38
CA ALA A 47 32.22 24.17 27.64
C ALA A 47 31.30 25.32 27.19
N PHE A 48 30.27 25.05 26.37
CA PHE A 48 29.28 26.05 25.94
C PHE A 48 28.24 26.38 27.03
N THR A 49 28.13 25.55 28.08
CA THR A 49 27.13 25.72 29.15
C THR A 49 27.65 26.52 30.35
N ASP A 50 27.96 27.82 30.17
CA ASP A 50 28.36 28.73 31.27
C ASP A 50 27.46 29.96 31.42
N ASP A 51 26.70 29.98 32.53
CA ASP A 51 26.09 31.10 33.28
C ASP A 51 25.28 32.23 32.59
N GLY A 52 25.10 32.25 31.26
CA GLY A 52 24.29 33.26 30.55
C GLY A 52 22.77 33.00 30.55
N ASP A 53 22.36 31.77 30.24
CA ASP A 53 21.00 31.46 29.73
C ASP A 53 19.96 31.03 30.79
N ALA A 54 20.19 31.36 32.06
CA ALA A 54 19.34 30.93 33.19
C ALA A 54 17.90 31.52 33.21
N ALA A 55 17.45 32.19 32.14
CA ALA A 55 16.16 32.87 32.05
C ALA A 55 15.07 32.13 31.23
N PHE A 56 15.43 31.17 30.35
CA PHE A 56 14.48 30.62 29.37
C PHE A 56 14.46 29.09 29.24
N GLY A 57 14.98 28.35 30.22
CA GLY A 57 14.69 26.92 30.33
C GLY A 57 13.21 26.67 30.68
N PRO A 58 12.50 25.71 30.03
CA PRO A 58 11.20 25.28 30.50
C PRO A 58 11.30 24.71 31.93
N ALA A 59 10.26 24.92 32.73
CA ALA A 59 10.26 24.49 34.12
C ALA A 59 10.53 22.98 34.26
N SER A 60 11.33 22.64 35.27
CA SER A 60 11.88 21.30 35.51
C SER A 60 10.87 20.15 35.42
N GLY A 61 11.17 19.19 34.54
CA GLY A 61 10.98 17.75 34.75
C GLY A 61 9.59 17.25 35.15
N ASP A 62 8.81 16.84 34.15
CA ASP A 62 8.17 15.52 34.15
C ASP A 62 7.81 15.11 32.70
N THR A 63 8.02 13.85 32.36
CA THR A 63 7.68 13.30 31.03
C THR A 63 6.16 13.29 30.82
N TRP A 64 5.68 13.66 29.62
CA TRP A 64 4.27 13.65 29.19
C TRP A 64 3.33 14.68 29.86
N GLY A 65 3.61 15.99 29.71
CA GLY A 65 2.78 17.04 30.35
C GLY A 65 2.65 18.43 29.69
N SER A 66 3.18 18.68 28.48
CA SER A 66 3.33 20.06 27.93
C SER A 66 2.17 20.60 27.06
N ALA A 67 1.19 19.77 26.67
CA ALA A 67 0.17 20.12 25.65
C ALA A 67 -0.89 21.18 26.05
N LEU A 68 -0.69 21.93 27.14
CA LEU A 68 -1.64 22.95 27.63
C LEU A 68 -1.03 24.35 27.84
N ALA A 69 0.25 24.54 27.48
CA ALA A 69 0.93 25.85 27.54
C ALA A 69 1.23 26.46 26.15
N ALA A 70 1.26 25.64 25.09
CA ALA A 70 1.76 26.01 23.77
C ALA A 70 0.82 26.90 22.93
N GLU A 71 -0.50 26.88 23.15
CA GLU A 71 -1.49 27.65 22.37
C GLU A 71 -1.37 29.20 22.48
N ARG A 72 -0.32 29.73 23.14
CA ARG A 72 -0.14 31.17 23.42
C ARG A 72 1.27 31.70 23.23
N SER A 73 2.16 30.98 22.55
CA SER A 73 3.41 31.59 22.08
C SER A 73 3.10 32.58 20.95
N PRO A 74 3.64 33.82 20.97
CA PRO A 74 3.48 34.78 19.87
C PRO A 74 3.96 34.25 18.52
N VAL A 75 4.88 33.27 18.52
CA VAL A 75 5.46 32.68 17.30
C VAL A 75 4.55 31.63 16.63
N ARG A 76 3.48 31.18 17.31
CA ARG A 76 2.40 30.39 16.68
C ARG A 76 1.35 31.27 15.99
N GLN A 77 1.55 32.58 15.97
CA GLN A 77 0.79 33.53 15.16
C GLN A 77 1.73 34.06 14.06
N GLU A 78 1.16 34.66 13.01
CA GLU A 78 1.92 35.21 11.90
C GLU A 78 3.04 36.16 12.38
N ILE A 79 4.23 36.03 11.81
CA ILE A 79 5.37 36.91 12.12
C ILE A 79 5.11 38.28 11.49
N THR A 80 4.61 39.22 12.28
CA THR A 80 4.27 40.59 11.85
C THR A 80 5.10 41.64 12.59
N ALA A 81 5.14 42.86 12.03
CA ALA A 81 5.74 44.03 12.69
C ALA A 81 5.27 44.21 14.15
N GLU A 82 3.95 44.02 14.37
CA GLU A 82 3.30 44.13 15.68
C GLU A 82 3.76 43.05 16.67
N ALA A 83 4.06 41.84 16.18
CA ALA A 83 4.54 40.72 16.99
C ALA A 83 5.99 40.89 17.44
N LEU A 84 6.84 41.54 16.63
CA LEU A 84 8.22 41.86 16.99
C LEU A 84 8.38 43.21 17.71
N GLY A 85 7.35 44.06 17.68
CA GLY A 85 7.43 45.42 18.21
C GLY A 85 8.25 46.37 17.33
N ALA A 86 8.31 46.09 16.02
CA ALA A 86 8.89 46.98 15.03
C ALA A 86 8.05 48.25 14.90
N GLU A 87 8.71 49.41 14.81
CA GLU A 87 8.03 50.68 14.53
C GLU A 87 7.81 50.82 13.02
N PRO A 88 6.62 51.27 12.55
CA PRO A 88 6.35 51.37 11.12
C PRO A 88 7.30 52.33 10.41
N PHE A 89 7.90 51.90 9.29
CA PHE A 89 8.74 52.76 8.46
C PHE A 89 8.03 54.07 8.09
N ALA A 90 8.55 55.18 8.61
CA ALA A 90 8.19 56.50 8.12
C ALA A 90 9.01 56.76 6.85
N ILE A 91 8.34 56.93 5.71
CA ILE A 91 8.98 57.30 4.44
C ILE A 91 9.65 58.67 4.60
N GLU A 92 10.91 58.69 5.07
CA GLU A 92 11.86 59.78 4.83
C GLU A 92 12.34 59.68 3.38
N ASP A 93 11.39 59.85 2.47
CA ASP A 93 11.46 60.46 1.16
C ASP A 93 12.86 60.54 0.51
N ALA A 94 13.53 59.39 0.38
CA ALA A 94 14.81 59.23 -0.34
C ALA A 94 14.66 59.63 -1.83
N ALA A 95 13.42 59.77 -2.29
CA ALA A 95 13.02 60.30 -3.58
C ALA A 95 13.00 61.85 -3.67
N THR A 96 12.99 62.62 -2.56
CA THR A 96 12.92 64.12 -2.64
C THR A 96 14.23 64.85 -2.88
N ALA A 97 15.38 64.20 -2.73
CA ALA A 97 16.64 64.82 -3.10
C ALA A 97 16.67 65.00 -4.63
N ALA A 98 16.50 66.23 -5.10
CA ALA A 98 16.66 66.57 -6.51
C ALA A 98 18.14 66.46 -6.92
N VAL A 99 18.56 65.24 -7.22
CA VAL A 99 19.90 64.86 -7.68
C VAL A 99 19.79 64.45 -9.14
N ASP A 100 20.65 65.03 -9.97
CA ASP A 100 20.85 64.56 -11.34
C ASP A 100 21.79 63.35 -11.28
N ASP A 101 21.21 62.16 -11.08
CA ASP A 101 21.96 60.90 -10.96
C ASP A 101 22.84 60.64 -12.19
N CYS A 102 22.46 61.19 -13.34
CA CYS A 102 23.12 61.05 -14.64
C CYS A 102 24.07 62.23 -14.96
N ALA A 103 24.36 63.10 -13.98
CA ALA A 103 25.28 64.24 -14.14
C ALA A 103 26.74 63.82 -14.46
N SER A 104 27.10 62.58 -14.18
CA SER A 104 28.41 61.99 -14.49
C SER A 104 28.32 60.47 -14.58
N SER A 105 28.82 59.89 -15.68
CA SER A 105 28.95 58.45 -15.81
C SER A 105 29.98 57.87 -14.86
N TYR A 106 29.81 56.59 -14.50
CA TYR A 106 30.70 55.85 -13.61
C TYR A 106 31.24 54.60 -14.32
N THR A 107 32.55 54.55 -14.56
CA THR A 107 33.21 53.37 -15.15
C THR A 107 33.43 52.30 -14.09
N TYR A 108 32.80 51.14 -14.23
CA TYR A 108 33.04 49.96 -13.39
C TYR A 108 33.08 48.68 -14.22
N ASN A 109 34.09 47.84 -13.96
CA ASN A 109 34.20 46.50 -14.54
C ASN A 109 34.03 46.45 -16.08
N PHE A 110 34.71 47.38 -16.76
CA PHE A 110 34.69 47.59 -18.22
C PHE A 110 33.34 48.01 -18.82
N HIS A 111 32.38 48.45 -18.00
CA HIS A 111 31.16 49.14 -18.43
C HIS A 111 31.16 50.60 -17.95
N ASP A 112 30.62 51.50 -18.75
CA ASP A 112 30.46 52.92 -18.42
C ASP A 112 28.97 53.17 -18.09
N TYR A 113 28.60 53.13 -16.81
CA TYR A 113 27.22 53.34 -16.37
C TYR A 113 26.82 54.79 -16.55
N GLU A 114 25.64 55.04 -17.13
CA GLU A 114 25.17 56.40 -17.42
C GLU A 114 24.85 57.20 -16.15
N CYS A 115 24.29 56.54 -15.14
CA CYS A 115 23.78 57.16 -13.93
C CYS A 115 24.26 56.45 -12.66
N GLN A 116 24.45 57.23 -11.59
CA GLN A 116 24.76 56.75 -10.24
C GLN A 116 23.84 57.41 -9.21
N ALA A 117 23.09 56.61 -8.45
CA ALA A 117 22.22 57.09 -7.37
C ALA A 117 22.71 56.61 -6.01
N PHE A 118 22.87 57.53 -5.05
CA PHE A 118 23.19 57.20 -3.66
C PHE A 118 21.91 57.17 -2.82
N ALA A 119 21.73 56.12 -2.03
CA ALA A 119 20.57 55.94 -1.15
C ALA A 119 20.99 55.19 0.13
N GLY A 120 20.99 55.89 1.26
CA GLY A 120 21.43 55.33 2.55
C GLY A 120 22.83 54.71 2.45
N ASP A 121 22.91 53.43 2.77
CA ASP A 121 24.14 52.62 2.76
C ASP A 121 24.52 52.07 1.38
N PHE A 122 23.83 52.47 0.31
CA PHE A 122 23.97 51.92 -1.05
C PHE A 122 24.32 52.96 -2.12
N VAL A 123 25.00 52.48 -3.16
CA VAL A 123 25.16 53.15 -4.46
C VAL A 123 24.62 52.26 -5.59
N PHE A 124 23.71 52.80 -6.38
CA PHE A 124 23.10 52.13 -7.54
C PHE A 124 23.77 52.62 -8.82
N LEU A 125 24.25 51.69 -9.65
CA LEU A 125 24.84 51.95 -10.96
C LEU A 125 23.91 51.37 -12.04
N TYR A 126 23.44 52.21 -12.96
CA TYR A 126 22.47 51.82 -13.97
C TYR A 126 22.56 52.65 -15.26
N ASP A 127 22.07 52.06 -16.34
CA ASP A 127 21.84 52.72 -17.64
C ASP A 127 20.34 53.03 -17.81
N VAL A 128 19.97 53.99 -18.66
CA VAL A 128 18.57 54.36 -18.91
C VAL A 128 18.18 54.05 -20.36
N LYS A 129 17.08 53.31 -20.52
CA LYS A 129 16.51 52.90 -21.80
C LYS A 129 15.71 54.06 -22.43
N ASP A 130 16.43 55.08 -22.91
CA ASP A 130 15.86 56.36 -23.37
C ASP A 130 15.63 56.46 -24.89
N SER A 131 16.34 55.64 -25.69
CA SER A 131 16.40 55.77 -27.14
C SER A 131 15.75 54.58 -27.89
N PRO A 132 15.09 54.81 -29.05
CA PRO A 132 14.44 53.75 -29.81
C PRO A 132 15.43 52.73 -30.39
N GLY A 133 15.57 51.60 -29.71
CA GLY A 133 16.51 50.53 -30.06
C GLY A 133 17.33 50.02 -28.88
N ASP A 134 17.31 50.72 -27.75
CA ASP A 134 17.99 50.29 -26.54
C ASP A 134 17.31 49.05 -25.94
N THR A 135 18.12 48.05 -25.61
CA THR A 135 17.68 46.76 -25.04
C THR A 135 18.26 46.52 -23.64
N ARG A 136 18.90 47.54 -23.05
CA ARG A 136 19.62 47.52 -21.78
C ARG A 136 19.23 48.76 -20.99
N GLY A 137 19.29 48.67 -19.66
CA GLY A 137 18.96 49.76 -18.76
C GLY A 137 17.50 49.76 -18.32
N VAL A 138 17.24 50.47 -17.23
CA VAL A 138 15.89 50.63 -16.68
C VAL A 138 15.01 51.50 -17.61
N PRO A 139 13.68 51.31 -17.62
CA PRO A 139 12.76 52.18 -18.36
C PRO A 139 12.91 53.65 -17.95
N ALA A 140 12.98 54.55 -18.94
CA ALA A 140 13.09 56.00 -18.73
C ALA A 140 11.83 56.69 -18.13
N ASP A 141 10.82 55.91 -17.71
CA ASP A 141 9.66 56.45 -16.98
C ASP A 141 10.12 56.90 -15.59
N ALA A 142 9.86 58.17 -15.24
CA ALA A 142 10.45 58.82 -14.08
C ALA A 142 9.44 59.71 -13.33
N GLY A 143 9.60 59.78 -12.02
CA GLY A 143 8.78 60.60 -11.13
C GLY A 143 9.10 62.11 -11.21
N ALA A 144 8.46 62.89 -10.33
CA ALA A 144 8.64 64.34 -10.27
C ALA A 144 10.07 64.80 -9.87
N ASN A 145 10.91 63.88 -9.39
CA ASN A 145 12.32 64.07 -9.06
C ASN A 145 13.27 63.82 -10.25
N GLY A 146 12.80 63.23 -11.36
CA GLY A 146 13.60 62.90 -12.54
C GLY A 146 14.36 61.56 -12.47
N ARG A 147 14.28 60.83 -11.35
CA ARG A 147 14.85 59.48 -11.22
C ARG A 147 13.90 58.45 -11.85
N PRO A 148 14.39 57.45 -12.62
CA PRO A 148 13.56 56.38 -13.15
C PRO A 148 12.78 55.66 -12.05
N THR A 149 11.48 55.44 -12.26
CA THR A 149 10.58 54.87 -11.25
C THR A 149 11.01 53.46 -10.84
N ALA A 150 11.59 52.68 -11.76
CA ALA A 150 12.20 51.39 -11.46
C ALA A 150 13.37 51.47 -10.46
N VAL A 151 14.18 52.54 -10.49
CA VAL A 151 15.28 52.74 -9.53
C VAL A 151 14.76 53.22 -8.18
N VAL A 152 13.65 53.96 -8.16
CA VAL A 152 12.96 54.32 -6.91
C VAL A 152 12.45 53.07 -6.20
N ASP A 153 11.85 52.12 -6.91
CA ASP A 153 11.43 50.84 -6.31
C ASP A 153 12.61 50.06 -5.73
N MET A 154 13.68 49.84 -6.51
CA MET A 154 14.84 49.09 -6.03
C MET A 154 15.49 49.73 -4.80
N ILE A 155 15.43 51.06 -4.68
CA ILE A 155 15.88 51.80 -3.48
C ILE A 155 14.96 51.56 -2.28
N ASN A 156 13.64 51.67 -2.46
CA ASN A 156 12.67 51.48 -1.37
C ASN A 156 12.69 50.03 -0.87
N ALA A 157 12.70 49.07 -1.80
CA ALA A 157 12.74 47.65 -1.53
C ALA A 157 13.94 47.23 -0.68
N ILE A 158 15.14 47.76 -0.99
CA ILE A 158 16.34 47.53 -0.17
C ILE A 158 16.25 48.25 1.18
N ALA A 159 15.72 49.47 1.26
CA ALA A 159 15.59 50.19 2.53
C ALA A 159 14.67 49.46 3.53
N GLU A 160 13.52 48.98 3.07
CA GLU A 160 12.57 48.20 3.88
C GLU A 160 13.14 46.85 4.30
N ALA A 161 13.82 46.15 3.39
CA ALA A 161 14.53 44.92 3.72
C ALA A 161 15.64 45.20 4.76
N GLN A 162 16.34 46.34 4.68
CA GLN A 162 17.36 46.74 5.65
C GLN A 162 16.81 46.84 7.07
N ASP A 163 15.67 47.51 7.24
CA ASP A 163 15.06 47.67 8.56
C ASP A 163 14.38 46.38 9.04
N ALA A 164 13.68 45.63 8.17
CA ALA A 164 13.13 44.32 8.50
C ALA A 164 14.19 43.30 8.95
N TYR A 165 15.38 43.30 8.32
CA TYR A 165 16.46 42.37 8.67
C TYR A 165 17.12 42.76 10.00
N ARG A 166 17.19 44.07 10.31
CA ARG A 166 17.57 44.58 11.64
C ARG A 166 16.54 44.21 12.72
N ASP A 167 15.24 44.28 12.42
CA ASP A 167 14.16 43.90 13.34
C ASP A 167 14.16 42.40 13.65
N MET A 168 14.54 41.55 12.69
CA MET A 168 14.82 40.12 12.92
C MET A 168 16.11 39.85 13.73
N GLY A 169 16.91 40.89 14.01
CA GLY A 169 18.12 40.82 14.82
C GLY A 169 19.39 40.43 14.07
N TYR A 170 19.43 40.55 12.74
CA TYR A 170 20.65 40.34 11.95
C TYR A 170 21.59 41.54 12.02
N GLU A 171 22.88 41.28 11.81
CA GLU A 171 23.91 42.31 11.65
C GLU A 171 23.81 42.91 10.24
N VAL A 172 23.62 44.25 10.17
CA VAL A 172 23.40 45.00 8.92
C VAL A 172 24.18 46.31 8.97
N ASP A 173 25.49 46.21 8.75
CA ASP A 173 26.45 47.31 8.77
C ASP A 173 27.34 47.29 7.49
N PRO A 174 27.32 48.33 6.64
CA PRO A 174 28.22 48.45 5.47
C PRO A 174 29.68 48.75 5.85
N GLY A 175 29.97 48.96 7.14
CA GLY A 175 31.30 49.18 7.66
C GLY A 175 31.91 50.51 7.22
N SER A 176 32.79 50.49 6.22
CA SER A 176 33.62 51.65 5.85
C SER A 176 33.25 52.35 4.54
N GLY A 177 32.31 51.80 3.77
CA GLY A 177 31.83 52.39 2.52
C GLY A 177 30.56 51.70 2.02
N PRO A 178 29.78 52.34 1.13
CA PRO A 178 28.48 51.83 0.73
C PRO A 178 28.61 50.55 -0.10
N TRP A 179 27.63 49.66 0.06
CA TRP A 179 27.39 48.51 -0.84
C TRP A 179 26.96 49.01 -2.22
N ALA A 180 27.21 48.20 -3.25
CA ALA A 180 26.83 48.54 -4.62
C ALA A 180 25.72 47.65 -5.15
N VAL A 181 24.79 48.26 -5.90
CA VAL A 181 23.76 47.58 -6.71
C VAL A 181 24.04 47.92 -8.16
N VAL A 182 24.24 46.90 -9.00
CA VAL A 182 24.66 47.08 -10.39
C VAL A 182 23.62 46.49 -11.32
N VAL A 183 22.96 47.34 -12.11
CA VAL A 183 21.91 46.93 -13.06
C VAL A 183 22.55 46.67 -14.43
N GLY A 184 22.78 45.39 -14.73
CA GLY A 184 23.43 44.90 -15.94
C GLY A 184 24.96 44.94 -15.91
N LEU A 185 25.60 43.81 -16.16
CA LEU A 185 27.07 43.74 -16.40
C LEU A 185 27.37 43.73 -17.90
N ASN A 186 28.64 43.73 -18.33
CA ASN A 186 28.95 43.49 -19.74
C ASN A 186 28.46 42.08 -20.19
N GLU A 187 28.17 41.92 -21.49
CA GLU A 187 27.56 40.71 -22.07
C GLU A 187 28.25 39.40 -21.66
N VAL A 188 29.58 39.42 -21.45
CA VAL A 188 30.34 38.23 -21.08
C VAL A 188 30.06 37.82 -19.65
N GLN A 189 30.03 38.76 -18.71
CA GLN A 189 29.78 38.49 -17.30
C GLN A 189 28.29 38.26 -17.01
N GLU A 190 27.40 39.00 -17.65
CA GLU A 190 25.95 38.74 -17.57
C GLU A 190 25.60 37.31 -18.04
N GLY A 191 26.32 36.82 -19.05
CA GLY A 191 26.25 35.42 -19.50
C GLY A 191 26.78 34.37 -18.51
N TRP A 192 27.52 34.75 -17.46
CA TRP A 192 27.96 33.82 -16.40
C TRP A 192 26.84 33.53 -15.39
N PHE A 193 25.97 34.50 -15.15
CA PHE A 193 24.80 34.39 -14.26
C PHE A 193 23.54 33.98 -15.03
N HIS A 194 23.67 33.59 -16.31
CA HIS A 194 22.57 33.25 -17.22
C HIS A 194 21.49 34.34 -17.38
N GLY A 195 21.80 35.60 -17.05
CA GLY A 195 20.84 36.70 -17.01
C GLY A 195 19.94 36.73 -15.77
N SER A 196 20.26 35.95 -14.74
CA SER A 196 19.66 36.05 -13.40
C SER A 196 20.34 37.14 -12.56
N ALA A 197 19.68 37.55 -11.47
CA ALA A 197 20.33 38.30 -10.41
C ALA A 197 21.33 37.40 -9.64
N PHE A 198 22.32 38.02 -8.98
CA PHE A 198 23.24 37.36 -8.08
C PHE A 198 23.98 38.37 -7.18
N THR A 199 24.22 38.00 -5.93
CA THR A 199 25.02 38.84 -5.01
C THR A 199 26.41 38.28 -4.84
N LEU A 200 27.39 39.07 -5.23
CA LEU A 200 28.80 38.75 -5.09
C LEU A 200 29.29 39.12 -3.69
N PRO A 201 30.13 38.28 -3.05
CA PRO A 201 30.77 38.63 -1.76
C PRO A 201 31.87 39.70 -1.89
N PHE A 202 32.14 40.17 -3.11
CA PHE A 202 33.11 41.20 -3.44
C PHE A 202 32.57 42.13 -4.53
N GLY A 203 33.12 43.33 -4.65
CA GLY A 203 32.62 44.32 -5.61
C GLY A 203 33.24 45.70 -5.46
N ALA A 204 32.44 46.74 -5.70
CA ALA A 204 32.88 48.11 -5.47
C ALA A 204 33.23 48.35 -3.99
N ASN A 205 34.23 49.17 -3.72
CA ASN A 205 34.74 49.47 -2.36
C ASN A 205 35.26 48.26 -1.57
N ASP A 206 35.60 47.14 -2.24
CA ASP A 206 35.96 45.86 -1.61
C ASP A 206 34.86 45.35 -0.65
N GLN A 207 33.59 45.62 -0.98
CA GLN A 207 32.39 45.18 -0.26
C GLN A 207 31.54 44.20 -1.11
N PRO A 208 30.65 43.41 -0.51
CA PRO A 208 29.61 42.68 -1.24
C PRO A 208 28.78 43.59 -2.17
N MET A 209 28.30 43.01 -3.27
CA MET A 209 27.66 43.77 -4.36
C MET A 209 26.55 42.96 -5.02
N ILE A 210 25.36 43.55 -5.09
CA ILE A 210 24.22 43.00 -5.80
C ILE A 210 24.41 43.24 -7.31
N VAL A 211 24.27 42.19 -8.10
CA VAL A 211 24.18 42.26 -9.56
C VAL A 211 22.76 41.92 -9.97
N LEU A 212 22.11 42.83 -10.68
CA LEU A 212 20.80 42.61 -11.31
C LEU A 212 20.96 42.48 -12.84
N PRO A 213 20.01 41.85 -13.55
CA PRO A 213 20.03 41.76 -15.01
C PRO A 213 20.06 43.13 -15.71
N SER A 214 20.44 43.19 -16.99
CA SER A 214 20.46 44.43 -17.79
C SER A 214 19.13 45.16 -17.86
N ASP A 215 18.01 44.45 -17.68
CA ASP A 215 16.69 45.03 -17.45
C ASP A 215 15.90 44.04 -16.56
N PRO A 216 15.92 44.19 -15.22
CA PRO A 216 15.31 43.22 -14.31
C PRO A 216 13.82 43.00 -14.58
N GLY A 217 13.13 44.08 -14.96
CA GLY A 217 11.71 44.09 -15.28
C GLY A 217 11.33 43.64 -16.68
N LEU A 218 12.28 43.13 -17.48
CA LEU A 218 12.07 42.82 -18.91
C LEU A 218 10.95 41.80 -19.16
N ASN A 219 10.86 40.79 -18.29
CA ASN A 219 9.86 39.72 -18.38
C ASN A 219 8.71 39.91 -17.39
N ASP A 220 9.02 40.43 -16.19
CA ASP A 220 8.05 40.75 -15.14
C ASP A 220 8.54 41.98 -14.36
N SER A 221 7.73 43.03 -14.27
CA SER A 221 8.09 44.29 -13.61
C SER A 221 8.33 44.16 -12.11
N ASP A 222 7.83 43.09 -11.50
CA ASP A 222 7.85 42.88 -10.06
C ASP A 222 9.28 42.60 -9.55
N ASN A 223 10.16 42.17 -10.46
CA ASN A 223 11.60 42.06 -10.27
C ASN A 223 12.31 43.38 -9.88
N TYR A 224 11.72 44.56 -10.09
CA TYR A 224 12.29 45.81 -9.58
C TYR A 224 12.09 46.00 -8.07
N ASP A 225 11.27 45.18 -7.41
CA ASP A 225 11.02 45.21 -5.97
C ASP A 225 11.41 43.88 -5.29
N TYR A 226 11.04 42.75 -5.88
CA TYR A 226 11.35 41.41 -5.34
C TYR A 226 12.85 41.07 -5.34
N LEU A 227 13.53 41.13 -6.49
CA LEU A 227 14.95 40.76 -6.59
C LEU A 227 15.87 41.59 -5.66
N PRO A 228 15.72 42.93 -5.53
CA PRO A 228 16.52 43.70 -4.59
C PRO A 228 16.40 43.25 -3.12
N ARG A 229 15.22 42.77 -2.69
CA ARG A 229 15.02 42.24 -1.32
C ARG A 229 15.76 40.91 -1.14
N HIS A 230 15.53 39.96 -2.06
CA HIS A 230 16.17 38.65 -2.07
C HIS A 230 17.70 38.76 -2.05
N GLU A 231 18.24 39.49 -3.02
CA GLU A 231 19.68 39.66 -3.20
C GLU A 231 20.32 40.40 -2.01
N PHE A 232 19.63 41.37 -1.43
CA PHE A 232 20.15 42.04 -0.24
C PHE A 232 20.27 41.09 0.97
N PHE A 233 19.42 40.07 1.10
CA PHE A 233 19.62 39.09 2.18
C PHE A 233 20.90 38.26 1.99
N HIS A 234 21.40 38.07 0.77
CA HIS A 234 22.71 37.44 0.55
C HIS A 234 23.87 38.32 1.07
N ILE A 235 23.78 39.66 0.99
CA ILE A 235 24.75 40.57 1.65
C ILE A 235 24.72 40.34 3.17
N VAL A 236 23.55 40.13 3.77
CA VAL A 236 23.43 39.77 5.18
C VAL A 236 24.08 38.42 5.47
N GLN A 237 23.76 37.38 4.70
CA GLN A 237 24.32 36.02 4.87
C GLN A 237 25.85 35.98 4.77
N TYR A 238 26.48 36.78 3.90
CA TYR A 238 27.94 36.82 3.79
C TYR A 238 28.63 37.36 5.06
N GLN A 239 27.95 38.13 5.92
CA GLN A 239 28.47 38.50 7.25
C GLN A 239 28.49 37.32 8.24
N TYR A 240 27.88 36.18 7.87
CA TYR A 240 27.85 34.94 8.64
C TYR A 240 28.63 33.79 7.98
N TRP A 241 29.38 34.06 6.90
CA TRP A 241 30.13 33.02 6.18
C TRP A 241 31.54 33.48 5.78
N ASP A 242 32.52 33.08 6.60
CA ASP A 242 33.92 33.53 6.52
C ASP A 242 34.69 33.04 5.27
N ASP A 243 34.26 31.95 4.61
CA ASP A 243 34.94 31.35 3.42
C ASP A 243 34.70 32.13 2.11
N THR A 244 34.45 33.44 2.24
CA THR A 244 34.13 34.34 1.13
C THR A 244 35.22 35.37 0.85
N GLY A 245 36.19 35.53 1.76
CA GLY A 245 37.13 36.66 1.79
C GLY A 245 38.24 36.70 0.71
N GLU A 246 38.49 35.63 -0.05
CA GLU A 246 39.55 35.60 -1.09
C GLU A 246 39.01 35.64 -2.55
N ILE A 247 37.69 35.73 -2.73
CA ILE A 247 37.04 35.62 -4.05
C ILE A 247 37.15 36.93 -4.85
N ASN A 248 37.33 36.81 -6.17
CA ASN A 248 37.25 37.93 -7.10
C ASN A 248 36.83 37.47 -8.51
N TRP A 249 36.67 38.41 -9.45
CA TRP A 249 36.26 38.18 -10.84
C TRP A 249 37.02 37.08 -11.61
N ALA A 250 38.25 36.75 -11.22
CA ALA A 250 39.01 35.67 -11.87
C ALA A 250 38.62 34.26 -11.38
N TRP A 251 38.08 34.15 -10.16
CA TRP A 251 37.79 32.87 -9.49
C TRP A 251 36.31 32.63 -9.21
N VAL A 252 35.47 33.67 -9.24
CA VAL A 252 34.04 33.62 -8.90
C VAL A 252 33.30 32.42 -9.53
N ARG A 253 33.48 32.18 -10.83
CA ARG A 253 32.83 31.05 -11.53
C ARG A 253 33.29 29.68 -11.03
N ASP A 254 34.56 29.55 -10.66
CA ASP A 254 35.13 28.29 -10.19
C ASP A 254 34.72 28.04 -8.72
N TRP A 255 34.57 29.11 -7.91
CA TRP A 255 33.97 29.06 -6.57
C TRP A 255 32.49 28.67 -6.60
N MET A 256 31.65 29.33 -7.41
CA MET A 256 30.22 28.98 -7.55
C MET A 256 30.02 27.55 -8.09
N GLY A 257 30.95 27.05 -8.91
CA GLY A 257 30.94 25.66 -9.38
C GLY A 257 31.35 24.64 -8.31
N GLY A 258 32.01 25.10 -7.24
CA GLY A 258 32.59 24.32 -6.16
C GLY A 258 31.57 23.69 -5.21
N THR A 259 32.02 22.68 -4.49
CA THR A 259 31.18 21.89 -3.58
C THR A 259 30.78 22.67 -2.33
N ASP A 260 31.66 23.53 -1.83
CA ASP A 260 31.43 24.29 -0.59
C ASP A 260 30.34 25.35 -0.81
N PHE A 261 30.45 26.12 -1.91
CA PHE A 261 29.37 27.02 -2.35
C PHE A 261 28.04 26.28 -2.53
N LYS A 262 28.01 25.16 -3.25
CA LYS A 262 26.77 24.36 -3.43
C LYS A 262 26.18 23.83 -2.13
N THR A 263 27.03 23.54 -1.15
CA THR A 263 26.61 23.09 0.18
C THR A 263 26.02 24.21 1.03
N MET A 264 26.41 25.45 0.77
CA MET A 264 25.82 26.66 1.36
C MET A 264 24.57 27.14 0.60
N ASN A 265 24.60 27.09 -0.75
CA ASN A 265 23.65 27.82 -1.60
C ASN A 265 22.19 27.41 -1.41
N TRP A 266 21.90 26.12 -1.23
CA TRP A 266 20.52 25.66 -1.01
C TRP A 266 19.87 26.37 0.20
N TRP A 267 20.64 26.66 1.26
CA TRP A 267 20.15 27.37 2.45
C TRP A 267 20.21 28.88 2.29
N MET A 268 21.17 29.40 1.52
CA MET A 268 21.22 30.82 1.15
C MET A 268 19.94 31.23 0.41
N GLU A 269 19.61 30.54 -0.68
CA GLU A 269 18.45 30.84 -1.52
C GLU A 269 17.14 30.61 -0.74
N SER A 270 17.02 29.47 -0.07
CA SER A 270 15.88 29.10 0.78
C SER A 270 15.58 30.14 1.88
N THR A 271 16.61 30.66 2.56
CA THR A 271 16.39 31.69 3.59
C THR A 271 16.30 33.10 3.03
N ALA A 272 16.78 33.37 1.81
CA ALA A 272 16.54 34.64 1.10
C ALA A 272 15.08 34.76 0.63
N GLU A 273 14.46 33.67 0.17
CA GLU A 273 13.02 33.65 -0.15
C GLU A 273 12.16 33.86 1.11
N TRP A 274 12.49 33.16 2.21
CA TRP A 274 11.86 33.38 3.51
C TRP A 274 12.03 34.83 4.00
N ALA A 275 13.25 35.37 3.96
CA ALA A 275 13.55 36.73 4.40
C ALA A 275 12.88 37.79 3.52
N THR A 276 12.74 37.54 2.22
CA THR A 276 12.02 38.42 1.30
C THR A 276 10.57 38.57 1.72
N LEU A 277 9.87 37.47 2.03
CA LEU A 277 8.51 37.54 2.61
C LEU A 277 8.50 38.23 3.99
N MET A 278 9.49 37.98 4.85
CA MET A 278 9.59 38.69 6.14
C MET A 278 9.74 40.21 5.94
N SER A 279 10.41 40.67 4.89
CA SER A 279 10.53 42.12 4.61
C SER A 279 9.17 42.78 4.37
N TYR A 280 8.30 42.15 3.58
CA TYR A 280 6.94 42.64 3.32
C TYR A 280 6.05 42.62 4.58
N ARG A 281 6.24 41.65 5.49
CA ARG A 281 5.46 41.51 6.73
C ARG A 281 5.89 42.43 7.86
N LEU A 282 7.20 42.70 7.97
CA LEU A 282 7.77 43.52 9.04
C LEU A 282 7.80 45.00 8.68
N GLN A 283 8.00 45.34 7.39
CA GLN A 283 7.98 46.71 6.90
C GLN A 283 6.99 46.84 5.72
N PRO A 284 5.67 46.82 5.99
CA PRO A 284 4.63 46.75 4.97
C PRO A 284 4.46 48.06 4.19
N TYR A 285 5.22 48.16 3.09
CA TYR A 285 4.95 49.04 1.96
C TYR A 285 4.05 48.34 0.93
N ASP A 286 3.30 49.12 0.14
CA ASP A 286 2.51 48.60 -0.99
C ASP A 286 3.39 48.73 -2.25
N PRO A 287 4.05 47.65 -2.72
CA PRO A 287 4.87 47.71 -3.92
C PRO A 287 4.02 48.13 -5.12
N ARG A 288 4.63 48.76 -6.14
CA ARG A 288 3.86 49.28 -7.30
C ARG A 288 3.03 48.21 -8.02
N ASN A 289 3.37 46.93 -7.86
CA ASN A 289 2.50 45.82 -8.16
C ASN A 289 2.44 44.85 -6.95
N PRO A 290 1.26 44.59 -6.34
CA PRO A 290 1.12 43.70 -5.20
C PRO A 290 1.56 42.24 -5.43
N THR A 291 1.68 41.77 -6.67
CA THR A 291 2.14 40.39 -6.95
C THR A 291 3.63 40.17 -6.66
N ALA A 292 4.43 41.23 -6.49
CA ALA A 292 5.84 41.13 -6.07
C ALA A 292 6.00 40.37 -4.74
N ALA A 293 5.10 40.62 -3.77
CA ALA A 293 5.10 39.95 -2.48
C ALA A 293 4.78 38.45 -2.54
N MET A 294 4.24 37.97 -3.67
CA MET A 294 3.93 36.55 -3.90
C MET A 294 5.04 35.81 -4.66
N MET A 295 6.05 36.53 -5.18
CA MET A 295 7.08 35.93 -6.05
C MET A 295 7.94 34.90 -5.33
N TYR A 296 8.19 35.05 -4.02
CA TYR A 296 9.02 34.11 -3.28
C TYR A 296 8.51 32.65 -3.33
N ALA A 297 7.20 32.48 -3.52
CA ALA A 297 6.55 31.18 -3.58
C ALA A 297 6.52 30.55 -5.00
N HIS A 298 7.03 31.24 -6.03
CA HIS A 298 6.92 30.79 -7.43
C HIS A 298 7.54 29.41 -7.70
N ALA A 299 8.60 29.07 -6.97
CA ALA A 299 9.38 27.85 -7.17
C ALA A 299 8.83 26.62 -6.43
N ILE A 300 7.86 26.77 -5.50
CA ILE A 300 7.31 25.70 -4.65
C ILE A 300 7.04 24.36 -5.38
N PRO A 301 6.49 24.35 -6.61
CA PRO A 301 6.23 23.10 -7.32
C PRO A 301 7.47 22.23 -7.56
N ASP A 302 8.69 22.79 -7.54
CA ASP A 302 9.93 22.03 -7.70
C ASP A 302 10.47 21.38 -6.42
N PHE A 303 10.03 21.85 -5.25
CA PHE A 303 10.22 21.11 -4.00
C PHE A 303 9.10 20.08 -3.80
N LEU A 304 7.84 20.50 -3.84
CA LEU A 304 6.69 19.66 -3.51
C LEU A 304 6.26 18.72 -4.66
N GLY A 305 6.63 19.01 -5.90
CA GLY A 305 6.46 18.12 -7.05
C GLY A 305 7.54 17.03 -7.14
N ASP A 306 8.66 17.17 -6.43
CA ASP A 306 9.69 16.14 -6.28
C ASP A 306 10.12 16.00 -4.80
N PRO A 307 9.26 15.47 -3.92
CA PRO A 307 9.53 15.39 -2.49
C PRO A 307 10.58 14.32 -2.13
N GLY A 308 10.89 13.39 -3.04
CA GLY A 308 11.81 12.27 -2.80
C GLY A 308 13.29 12.63 -2.89
N ARG A 309 13.61 13.67 -3.69
CA ARG A 309 14.97 14.24 -3.85
C ARG A 309 15.45 14.93 -2.57
N ALA A 310 16.77 15.02 -2.38
CA ALA A 310 17.38 15.51 -1.15
C ALA A 310 16.85 16.87 -0.70
N LEU A 311 16.78 17.06 0.62
CA LEU A 311 16.39 18.34 1.23
C LEU A 311 17.41 19.44 0.90
N ASN A 312 18.70 19.10 0.92
CA ASN A 312 19.81 19.97 0.57
C ASN A 312 20.44 19.61 -0.78
N ALA A 313 19.64 19.24 -1.78
CA ALA A 313 20.11 18.90 -3.13
C ALA A 313 21.02 20.00 -3.72
N ALA A 314 22.20 19.63 -4.24
CA ALA A 314 23.11 20.55 -4.93
C ALA A 314 22.65 20.80 -6.37
N GLU A 315 22.38 22.06 -6.72
CA GLU A 315 21.97 22.42 -8.07
C GLU A 315 23.02 23.24 -8.84
N ALA A 316 22.70 23.55 -10.10
CA ALA A 316 23.35 24.63 -10.83
C ALA A 316 22.68 25.98 -10.46
N LEU A 317 23.43 27.06 -10.52
CA LEU A 317 22.94 28.43 -10.30
C LEU A 317 21.65 28.71 -11.09
N GLY A 318 20.66 29.31 -10.44
CA GLY A 318 19.37 29.64 -11.08
C GLY A 318 18.46 28.43 -11.36
N SER A 319 18.77 27.25 -10.80
CA SER A 319 17.81 26.13 -10.75
C SER A 319 16.80 26.36 -9.62
N SER A 320 15.57 25.88 -9.76
CA SER A 320 14.43 26.27 -8.93
C SER A 320 14.27 25.53 -7.59
N ARG A 321 14.93 24.39 -7.34
CA ARG A 321 14.73 23.65 -6.07
C ARG A 321 15.33 24.38 -4.88
N GLN A 322 16.51 24.98 -5.06
CA GLN A 322 17.14 25.79 -4.00
C GLN A 322 16.23 26.93 -3.50
N TYR A 323 15.45 27.55 -4.38
CA TYR A 323 14.45 28.60 -4.07
C TYR A 323 13.13 28.07 -3.48
N SER A 324 12.93 26.75 -3.33
CA SER A 324 11.63 26.19 -2.92
C SER A 324 11.65 25.35 -1.66
N THR A 325 12.80 25.23 -1.00
CA THR A 325 12.92 24.57 0.32
C THR A 325 12.61 25.50 1.50
N PHE A 326 12.28 26.77 1.25
CA PHE A 326 11.97 27.76 2.29
C PHE A 326 10.84 27.38 3.27
N PRO A 327 9.87 26.47 2.97
CA PRO A 327 8.92 26.02 3.99
C PRO A 327 9.61 25.41 5.22
N LEU A 328 10.85 24.92 5.08
CA LEU A 328 11.68 24.51 6.21
C LEU A 328 11.97 25.66 7.19
N ALA A 329 12.24 26.87 6.70
CA ALA A 329 12.52 28.04 7.54
C ALA A 329 11.30 28.43 8.39
N PHE A 330 10.10 28.40 7.79
CA PHE A 330 8.83 28.54 8.51
C PHE A 330 8.64 27.42 9.54
N TYR A 331 8.80 26.16 9.13
CA TYR A 331 8.64 25.01 10.01
C TYR A 331 9.59 25.05 11.22
N LEU A 332 10.86 25.41 11.02
CA LEU A 332 11.84 25.53 12.10
C LEU A 332 11.47 26.64 13.10
N ASN A 333 11.01 27.80 12.64
CA ASN A 333 10.56 28.87 13.53
C ASN A 333 9.30 28.45 14.32
N GLU A 334 8.36 27.74 13.69
CA GLU A 334 7.15 27.22 14.36
C GLU A 334 7.49 26.13 15.40
N GLN A 335 8.31 25.12 15.07
CA GLN A 335 8.63 24.02 15.98
C GLN A 335 9.51 24.44 17.17
N THR A 336 10.39 25.43 16.98
CA THR A 336 11.20 25.99 18.08
C THR A 336 10.46 27.05 18.89
N GLU A 337 9.24 27.42 18.47
CA GLU A 337 8.47 28.58 18.95
C GLU A 337 9.34 29.85 19.03
N SER A 338 10.25 30.03 18.05
CA SER A 338 11.22 31.12 18.01
C SER A 338 11.41 31.69 16.60
N VAL A 339 11.17 32.99 16.44
CA VAL A 339 11.51 33.76 15.22
C VAL A 339 13.01 33.81 14.92
N SER A 340 13.84 33.37 15.86
CA SER A 340 15.30 33.41 15.76
C SER A 340 15.93 32.11 15.27
N ALA A 341 15.16 31.04 14.99
CA ALA A 341 15.77 29.74 14.64
C ALA A 341 16.60 29.81 13.36
N VAL A 342 16.07 30.44 12.31
CA VAL A 342 16.82 30.70 11.06
C VAL A 342 18.09 31.52 11.34
N ARG A 343 17.98 32.61 12.09
CA ARG A 343 19.13 33.46 12.46
C ARG A 343 20.19 32.69 13.24
N LYS A 344 19.78 31.83 14.18
CA LYS A 344 20.68 30.97 14.95
C LYS A 344 21.41 29.93 14.10
N THR A 345 20.84 29.49 12.98
CA THR A 345 21.60 28.64 12.04
C THR A 345 22.73 29.44 11.38
N TRP A 346 22.49 30.68 10.97
CA TRP A 346 23.52 31.58 10.45
C TRP A 346 24.58 31.97 11.50
N GLU A 347 24.17 32.29 12.72
CA GLU A 347 25.10 32.51 13.85
C GLU A 347 25.98 31.26 14.09
N HIS A 348 25.42 30.05 14.03
CA HIS A 348 26.20 28.82 14.19
C HIS A 348 27.13 28.52 12.99
N ILE A 349 26.75 28.89 11.76
CA ILE A 349 27.64 28.79 10.58
C ILE A 349 28.88 29.66 10.81
N ARG A 350 28.68 30.94 11.19
CA ARG A 350 29.75 31.90 11.47
C ARG A 350 30.64 31.46 12.63
N ASP A 351 30.03 31.14 13.77
CA ASP A 351 30.76 30.97 15.03
C ASP A 351 31.49 29.60 15.12
N HIS A 352 31.15 28.64 14.22
CA HIS A 352 31.66 27.26 14.26
C HIS A 352 32.06 26.66 12.89
N ASP A 353 32.24 27.48 11.85
CA ASP A 353 32.64 27.03 10.48
C ASP A 353 31.80 25.83 9.98
N SER A 354 30.48 25.93 10.15
CA SER A 354 29.55 24.81 9.99
C SER A 354 28.82 24.83 8.65
N THR A 355 28.56 23.66 8.07
CA THR A 355 27.60 23.57 6.94
C THR A 355 26.16 23.80 7.43
N PRO A 356 25.21 24.23 6.57
CA PRO A 356 23.83 24.48 6.97
C PRO A 356 23.16 23.31 7.69
N ILE A 357 23.36 22.08 7.20
CA ILE A 357 22.82 20.88 7.85
C ILE A 357 23.42 20.67 9.24
N THR A 358 24.70 20.97 9.45
CA THR A 358 25.34 20.89 10.78
C THR A 358 24.72 21.92 11.73
N ALA A 359 24.56 23.16 11.26
CA ALA A 359 23.95 24.23 12.04
C ALA A 359 22.46 23.96 12.37
N ILE A 360 21.66 23.50 11.42
CA ILE A 360 20.25 23.11 11.65
C ILE A 360 20.14 22.01 12.70
N LYS A 361 20.98 20.97 12.62
CA LYS A 361 21.02 19.88 13.63
C LYS A 361 21.37 20.42 15.02
N ALA A 362 22.35 21.31 15.12
CA ALA A 362 22.75 21.92 16.38
C ALA A 362 21.65 22.80 16.98
N VAL A 363 21.01 23.65 16.18
CA VAL A 363 19.89 24.51 16.61
C VAL A 363 18.71 23.67 17.09
N LEU A 364 18.27 22.67 16.33
CA LEU A 364 17.19 21.75 16.75
C LEU A 364 17.51 21.06 18.07
N THR A 365 18.74 20.54 18.22
CA THR A 365 19.21 19.91 19.46
C THR A 365 19.20 20.88 20.64
N GLY A 366 19.58 22.15 20.42
CA GLY A 366 19.52 23.21 21.42
C GLY A 366 18.12 23.56 21.91
N TYR A 367 17.09 23.34 21.08
CA TYR A 367 15.67 23.42 21.48
C TYR A 367 15.09 22.09 22.01
N GLY A 368 15.90 21.03 22.09
CA GLY A 368 15.48 19.71 22.56
C GLY A 368 14.64 18.90 21.55
N LEU A 369 14.71 19.25 20.27
CA LEU A 369 14.02 18.58 19.17
C LEU A 369 14.93 17.52 18.52
N ASP A 370 14.43 16.31 18.31
CA ASP A 370 15.15 15.27 17.57
C ASP A 370 14.93 15.38 16.06
N ILE A 371 15.97 15.07 15.29
CA ILE A 371 15.97 15.20 13.83
C ILE A 371 14.94 14.26 13.17
N PRO A 372 14.82 12.97 13.52
CA PRO A 372 13.85 12.07 12.88
C PRO A 372 12.40 12.52 13.02
N SER A 373 11.95 12.86 14.23
CA SER A 373 10.58 13.32 14.48
C SER A 373 10.31 14.67 13.81
N THR A 374 11.30 15.57 13.79
CA THR A 374 11.19 16.88 13.12
C THR A 374 11.04 16.72 11.61
N LEU A 375 11.83 15.86 10.97
CA LEU A 375 11.73 15.62 9.52
C LEU A 375 10.43 14.90 9.13
N LEU A 376 9.99 13.92 9.93
CA LEU A 376 8.70 13.27 9.73
C LEU A 376 7.56 14.29 9.86
N GLY A 377 7.59 15.14 10.89
CA GLY A 377 6.64 16.23 11.10
C GLY A 377 6.60 17.23 9.94
N PHE A 378 7.77 17.63 9.43
CA PHE A 378 7.92 18.50 8.25
C PHE A 378 7.30 17.85 7.01
N SER A 379 7.54 16.56 6.78
CA SER A 379 6.97 15.82 5.64
C SER A 379 5.45 15.69 5.74
N VAL A 380 4.91 15.49 6.95
CA VAL A 380 3.45 15.51 7.17
C VAL A 380 2.88 16.92 6.95
N ALA A 381 3.56 17.98 7.40
CA ALA A 381 3.16 19.36 7.18
C ALA A 381 3.15 19.73 5.68
N ASN A 382 4.21 19.36 4.96
CA ASN A 382 4.31 19.48 3.50
C ASN A 382 3.20 18.74 2.78
N TYR A 383 2.93 17.48 3.14
CA TYR A 383 1.83 16.72 2.56
C TYR A 383 0.46 17.38 2.81
N ARG A 384 0.29 18.01 3.97
CA ARG A 384 -0.98 18.59 4.41
C ARG A 384 -1.24 20.02 3.93
N LEU A 385 -0.24 20.88 3.73
CA LEU A 385 -0.41 22.32 3.39
C LEU A 385 -1.59 22.99 4.12
N ALA A 386 -1.76 22.68 5.40
CA ALA A 386 -2.93 23.05 6.19
C ALA A 386 -2.53 23.33 7.63
N ALA A 387 -3.37 24.11 8.31
CA ALA A 387 -3.23 24.40 9.73
C ALA A 387 -3.14 23.11 10.57
N GLU A 388 -2.41 23.21 11.68
CA GLU A 388 -2.55 22.28 12.80
C GLU A 388 -4.04 22.23 13.21
N GLN A 389 -4.59 21.03 13.37
CA GLN A 389 -5.97 20.88 13.81
C GLN A 389 -6.03 20.51 15.29
N GLY A 390 -6.44 21.49 16.09
CA GLY A 390 -6.74 21.32 17.50
C GLY A 390 -7.84 20.27 17.72
N GLY A 391 -7.62 19.39 18.69
CA GLY A 391 -8.49 18.26 19.00
C GLY A 391 -8.24 17.77 20.43
N ALA A 392 -9.24 17.13 21.03
CA ALA A 392 -9.15 16.70 22.43
C ALA A 392 -8.04 15.62 22.63
N PRO A 393 -7.15 15.76 23.64
CA PRO A 393 -6.09 14.79 23.89
C PRO A 393 -6.57 13.35 24.14
N PRO A 394 -5.81 12.32 23.73
CA PRO A 394 -4.58 12.40 22.94
C PRO A 394 -4.89 12.69 21.48
N ASN A 395 -4.44 13.85 20.97
CA ASN A 395 -4.59 14.24 19.58
C ASN A 395 -3.30 13.91 18.82
N PRO A 396 -3.25 12.86 17.99
CA PRO A 396 -2.05 12.51 17.23
C PRO A 396 -1.82 13.44 16.03
N MET A 397 -2.64 14.48 15.84
CA MET A 397 -2.55 15.49 14.77
C MET A 397 -1.98 16.84 15.23
N ALA A 398 -1.67 17.00 16.52
CA ALA A 398 -1.02 18.21 17.03
C ALA A 398 0.44 18.31 16.52
N GLY A 399 0.88 19.51 16.14
CA GLY A 399 2.20 19.79 15.53
C GLY A 399 2.36 19.43 14.04
N TYR A 400 1.36 18.82 13.40
CA TYR A 400 1.47 18.26 12.05
C TYR A 400 0.95 19.17 10.92
N GLY A 401 1.34 20.44 10.89
CA GLY A 401 0.89 21.39 9.87
C GLY A 401 1.73 22.67 9.85
N TYR A 402 1.27 23.66 9.10
CA TYR A 402 1.81 25.02 9.08
C TYR A 402 0.82 25.97 9.76
N ALA A 403 1.24 26.67 10.81
CA ALA A 403 0.45 27.74 11.43
C ALA A 403 0.32 28.94 10.48
N ASP A 404 1.37 29.23 9.71
CA ASP A 404 1.41 30.32 8.72
C ASP A 404 0.29 30.25 7.67
N GLU A 405 -0.34 31.40 7.37
CA GLU A 405 -1.44 31.51 6.40
C GLU A 405 -0.97 31.35 4.94
N GLU A 406 0.31 31.59 4.66
CA GLU A 406 0.91 31.51 3.31
C GLU A 406 0.85 30.10 2.69
N ARG A 407 0.67 29.05 3.51
CA ARG A 407 0.37 27.68 3.04
C ARG A 407 -0.79 27.65 2.02
N ASP A 408 -1.73 28.58 2.11
CA ASP A 408 -2.86 28.71 1.19
C ASP A 408 -2.41 29.24 -0.18
N LEU A 409 -1.45 30.18 -0.22
CA LEU A 409 -0.74 30.59 -1.44
C LEU A 409 0.14 29.47 -2.00
N TRP A 410 0.83 28.73 -1.12
CA TRP A 410 1.70 27.63 -1.52
C TRP A 410 0.94 26.53 -2.26
N ARG A 411 -0.28 26.23 -1.80
CA ARG A 411 -1.22 25.35 -2.48
C ARG A 411 -1.67 25.91 -3.83
N ASP A 412 -1.90 27.22 -3.93
CA ASP A 412 -2.32 27.86 -5.18
C ASP A 412 -1.23 27.78 -6.26
N PHE A 413 0.06 27.79 -5.89
CA PHE A 413 1.17 27.53 -6.83
C PHE A 413 1.25 26.07 -7.32
N LEU A 414 0.69 25.10 -6.59
CA LEU A 414 0.59 23.71 -7.06
C LEU A 414 -0.51 23.50 -8.13
N MET A 415 -1.30 24.54 -8.44
CA MET A 415 -2.37 24.44 -9.43
C MET A 415 -1.83 24.36 -10.86
N GLY A 416 -2.05 23.21 -11.51
CA GLY A 416 -1.66 22.97 -12.90
C GLY A 416 -0.24 22.45 -13.08
N ASP A 417 0.48 22.13 -11.99
CA ASP A 417 1.62 21.23 -12.09
C ASP A 417 1.13 19.78 -12.17
N SER A 418 1.40 19.16 -13.32
CA SER A 418 1.06 17.76 -13.61
C SER A 418 1.62 16.72 -12.61
N ARG A 419 2.61 17.09 -11.78
CA ARG A 419 3.13 16.28 -10.67
C ARG A 419 2.16 16.24 -9.47
N THR A 420 1.39 17.31 -9.25
CA THR A 420 0.52 17.50 -8.07
C THR A 420 -0.99 17.41 -8.36
N ASP A 421 -1.38 17.42 -9.64
CA ASP A 421 -2.75 17.35 -10.20
C ASP A 421 -3.63 16.12 -9.81
N ASP A 422 -3.20 15.23 -8.92
CA ASP A 422 -4.13 14.26 -8.32
C ASP A 422 -5.11 14.98 -7.39
N HIS A 423 -6.40 14.62 -7.44
CA HIS A 423 -7.45 15.23 -6.61
C HIS A 423 -8.29 14.20 -5.85
N LEU A 424 -7.72 13.06 -5.44
CA LEU A 424 -8.45 12.00 -4.73
C LEU A 424 -9.17 12.50 -3.45
N LEU A 425 -8.55 13.43 -2.71
CA LEU A 425 -9.17 14.10 -1.57
C LEU A 425 -9.73 15.50 -1.89
N GLY A 426 -9.73 15.91 -3.17
CA GLY A 426 -10.36 17.14 -3.65
C GLY A 426 -9.48 18.39 -3.72
N GLU A 427 -8.23 18.34 -3.27
CA GLU A 427 -7.33 19.51 -3.19
C GLU A 427 -5.89 19.20 -3.60
N TYR A 428 -5.15 20.24 -4.00
CA TYR A 428 -3.74 20.16 -4.41
C TYR A 428 -2.82 19.86 -3.21
N ARG A 429 -1.88 18.94 -3.44
CA ARG A 429 -0.96 18.34 -2.46
C ARG A 429 0.34 17.94 -3.18
N PRO A 430 1.46 17.74 -2.46
CA PRO A 430 2.70 17.23 -3.04
C PRO A 430 2.54 15.98 -3.92
N TYR A 431 3.53 15.74 -4.79
CA TYR A 431 3.59 14.59 -5.67
C TYR A 431 3.48 13.29 -4.88
N ARG A 432 2.59 12.40 -5.31
CA ARG A 432 2.25 11.18 -4.58
C ARG A 432 1.72 10.10 -5.50
N THR A 433 1.84 8.85 -5.08
CA THR A 433 1.35 7.71 -5.83
C THR A 433 0.01 7.23 -5.30
N THR A 434 -1.06 7.42 -6.07
CA THR A 434 -2.39 6.89 -5.74
C THR A 434 -2.57 5.44 -6.20
N ARG A 435 -3.15 4.61 -5.31
CA ARG A 435 -3.44 3.18 -5.54
C ARG A 435 -4.82 2.82 -5.00
N ALA A 436 -5.65 2.22 -5.85
CA ALA A 436 -6.90 1.59 -5.40
C ALA A 436 -6.59 0.22 -4.79
N VAL A 437 -7.04 -0.02 -3.57
CA VAL A 437 -6.72 -1.24 -2.79
C VAL A 437 -8.01 -2.00 -2.48
N PRO A 438 -8.44 -2.93 -3.37
CA PRO A 438 -9.52 -3.86 -3.08
C PRO A 438 -9.15 -4.91 -2.02
N MET A 439 -10.16 -5.50 -1.40
CA MET A 439 -10.01 -6.69 -0.56
C MET A 439 -9.45 -7.84 -1.38
N GLY A 440 -8.28 -8.33 -0.94
CA GLY A 440 -7.44 -9.29 -1.63
C GLY A 440 -6.08 -8.75 -2.07
N THR A 441 -5.87 -7.42 -2.16
CA THR A 441 -4.56 -6.86 -2.51
C THR A 441 -3.44 -7.40 -1.63
N GLN A 442 -2.33 -7.81 -2.24
CA GLN A 442 -1.07 -8.20 -1.59
C GLN A 442 0.14 -7.75 -2.42
N GLU A 443 0.35 -6.44 -2.52
CA GLU A 443 1.37 -5.84 -3.39
C GLU A 443 2.58 -5.34 -2.58
N THR A 444 3.73 -5.23 -3.26
CA THR A 444 4.93 -4.55 -2.72
C THR A 444 5.19 -3.35 -3.61
N TYR A 445 5.28 -2.17 -3.01
CA TYR A 445 5.63 -0.94 -3.71
C TYR A 445 7.04 -0.52 -3.30
N THR A 446 7.67 0.32 -4.14
CA THR A 446 8.98 0.89 -3.86
C THR A 446 8.98 2.40 -4.05
N ALA A 447 9.92 3.09 -3.39
CA ALA A 447 10.17 4.51 -3.55
C ALA A 447 11.69 4.76 -3.50
N MET A 448 12.18 5.64 -4.37
CA MET A 448 13.53 6.21 -4.23
C MET A 448 13.45 7.42 -3.30
N ILE A 449 14.26 7.45 -2.24
CA ILE A 449 14.30 8.58 -1.30
C ILE A 449 15.76 8.93 -0.96
N GLU A 450 16.10 10.20 -1.15
CA GLU A 450 17.38 10.83 -0.84
C GLU A 450 17.37 11.49 0.56
N PRO A 451 18.53 11.86 1.13
CA PRO A 451 18.63 12.37 2.49
C PRO A 451 17.70 13.56 2.78
N GLY A 452 16.89 13.45 3.84
CA GLY A 452 15.86 14.44 4.19
C GLY A 452 14.63 14.48 3.27
N GLY A 453 14.57 13.63 2.23
CA GLY A 453 13.45 13.50 1.32
C GLY A 453 12.29 12.65 1.88
N SER A 454 11.18 12.61 1.15
CA SER A 454 9.95 11.92 1.55
C SER A 454 9.20 11.33 0.36
N ALA A 455 8.42 10.28 0.62
CA ALA A 455 7.54 9.66 -0.37
C ALA A 455 6.13 9.44 0.18
N TYR A 456 5.14 9.66 -0.69
CA TYR A 456 3.72 9.70 -0.32
C TYR A 456 2.89 8.72 -1.17
N PHE A 457 2.07 7.89 -0.53
CA PHE A 457 1.24 6.87 -1.19
C PHE A 457 -0.20 6.88 -0.68
N ASP A 458 -1.16 7.23 -1.55
CA ASP A 458 -2.59 7.29 -1.22
C ASP A 458 -3.28 5.96 -1.55
N PHE A 459 -3.58 5.16 -0.52
CA PHE A 459 -4.33 3.89 -0.65
C PHE A 459 -5.83 4.11 -0.51
N SER A 460 -6.57 4.15 -1.62
CA SER A 460 -8.03 4.31 -1.62
C SER A 460 -8.76 2.97 -1.52
N ALA A 461 -9.68 2.86 -0.56
CA ALA A 461 -10.54 1.69 -0.43
C ALA A 461 -11.53 1.63 -1.59
N VAL A 462 -11.86 0.43 -2.07
CA VAL A 462 -12.72 0.23 -3.25
C VAL A 462 -14.18 -0.03 -2.84
N GLN A 463 -15.14 0.58 -3.54
CA GLN A 463 -16.57 0.41 -3.25
C GLN A 463 -16.99 -1.06 -3.35
N HIS A 464 -17.76 -1.53 -2.37
CA HIS A 464 -18.18 -2.94 -2.23
C HIS A 464 -17.02 -3.94 -2.10
N SER A 465 -15.84 -3.50 -1.67
CA SER A 465 -14.68 -4.35 -1.46
C SER A 465 -14.37 -4.50 0.03
N GLY A 466 -14.51 -5.72 0.55
CA GLY A 466 -14.41 -6.02 1.98
C GLY A 466 -15.39 -7.14 2.37
N ASP A 467 -15.67 -7.28 3.65
CA ASP A 467 -16.65 -8.23 4.13
C ASP A 467 -18.10 -7.72 3.94
N PRO A 468 -18.92 -8.35 3.07
CA PRO A 468 -20.29 -7.89 2.80
C PRO A 468 -21.22 -7.98 4.02
N THR A 469 -20.82 -8.68 5.09
CA THR A 469 -21.60 -8.82 6.34
C THR A 469 -21.30 -7.70 7.34
N ASP A 470 -20.09 -7.14 7.31
CA ASP A 470 -19.62 -6.03 8.15
C ASP A 470 -19.41 -4.75 7.32
N GLY A 471 -20.41 -4.39 6.51
CA GLY A 471 -20.43 -3.11 5.78
C GLY A 471 -19.31 -2.93 4.75
N TYR A 472 -18.77 -4.02 4.20
CA TYR A 472 -17.59 -4.05 3.32
C TYR A 472 -16.31 -3.52 4.00
N ARG A 473 -16.09 -3.88 5.27
CA ARG A 473 -14.83 -3.63 5.98
C ARG A 473 -13.77 -4.68 5.66
N SER A 474 -12.52 -4.25 5.71
CA SER A 474 -11.32 -5.08 5.63
C SER A 474 -10.24 -4.52 6.55
N LYS A 475 -9.18 -5.29 6.77
CA LYS A 475 -7.98 -4.83 7.47
C LYS A 475 -6.89 -4.53 6.44
N LEU A 476 -6.52 -3.26 6.33
CA LEU A 476 -5.31 -2.83 5.64
C LEU A 476 -4.11 -3.00 6.57
N THR A 477 -3.04 -3.61 6.09
CA THR A 477 -1.73 -3.65 6.76
C THR A 477 -0.64 -3.18 5.80
N ILE A 478 0.23 -2.30 6.26
CA ILE A 478 1.42 -1.85 5.55
C ILE A 478 2.62 -2.32 6.37
N ALA A 479 3.33 -3.33 5.88
CA ALA A 479 4.58 -3.77 6.47
C ALA A 479 5.73 -2.94 5.89
N THR A 480 6.47 -2.26 6.77
CA THR A 480 7.57 -1.35 6.45
C THR A 480 8.93 -2.06 6.58
N GLU A 481 10.00 -1.44 6.07
CA GLU A 481 11.36 -1.96 6.27
C GLU A 481 11.89 -1.54 7.66
N ASP A 482 12.68 -2.42 8.29
CA ASP A 482 13.37 -2.15 9.56
C ASP A 482 14.66 -1.39 9.26
N ARG A 483 14.59 -0.05 9.34
CA ARG A 483 15.63 0.90 8.93
C ARG A 483 15.78 1.99 9.99
N ASP A 484 17.01 2.34 10.32
CA ASP A 484 17.35 3.42 11.27
C ASP A 484 17.36 4.81 10.63
N ASP A 485 17.36 4.89 9.29
CA ASP A 485 17.35 6.11 8.49
C ASP A 485 15.99 6.44 7.85
N LEU A 486 14.91 5.75 8.25
CA LEU A 486 13.58 5.96 7.66
C LEU A 486 12.46 5.89 8.72
N GLU A 487 11.65 6.95 8.77
CA GLU A 487 10.47 7.05 9.63
C GLU A 487 9.16 6.98 8.83
N TYR A 488 8.09 6.51 9.47
CA TYR A 488 6.81 6.25 8.80
C TYR A 488 5.60 6.70 9.61
N VAL A 489 4.60 7.27 8.92
CA VAL A 489 3.26 7.46 9.47
C VAL A 489 2.19 7.23 8.40
N ALA A 490 1.06 6.61 8.78
CA ALA A 490 -0.11 6.50 7.93
C ALA A 490 -1.24 7.42 8.39
N MET A 491 -1.62 8.36 7.53
CA MET A 491 -2.71 9.30 7.74
C MET A 491 -4.01 8.67 7.25
N VAL A 492 -4.99 8.47 8.14
CA VAL A 492 -6.29 7.87 7.78
C VAL A 492 -7.31 8.97 7.54
N TRP A 493 -7.77 9.09 6.30
CA TRP A 493 -8.77 10.07 5.87
C TRP A 493 -10.16 9.43 5.89
N SER A 494 -11.09 10.01 6.65
CA SER A 494 -12.46 9.46 6.78
C SER A 494 -13.25 9.63 5.47
N PRO A 495 -14.22 8.75 5.19
CA PRO A 495 -15.58 9.16 5.56
C PRO A 495 -16.55 8.04 5.97
N GLN A 496 -17.14 8.17 7.17
CA GLN A 496 -18.58 7.91 7.39
C GLN A 496 -19.05 8.64 8.66
N GLY A 497 -19.85 9.71 8.52
CA GLY A 497 -20.57 10.33 9.66
C GLY A 497 -20.69 11.86 9.68
N SER A 498 -19.80 12.60 9.01
CA SER A 498 -19.82 14.07 9.03
C SER A 498 -20.86 14.66 8.06
N PRO A 499 -21.77 15.54 8.50
CA PRO A 499 -22.60 16.35 7.61
C PRO A 499 -21.78 17.51 7.05
N GLY A 500 -21.69 17.61 5.74
CA GLY A 500 -20.99 18.69 5.04
C GLY A 500 -20.39 18.20 3.74
N THR A 501 -20.49 18.99 2.69
CA THR A 501 -19.55 18.92 1.56
C THR A 501 -18.13 19.11 2.09
N LEU A 502 -17.11 18.58 1.39
CA LEU A 502 -15.72 19.03 1.56
C LEU A 502 -15.70 20.53 1.21
N ALA A 503 -15.81 21.37 2.23
CA ALA A 503 -15.80 22.84 2.16
C ALA A 503 -14.54 23.41 2.85
N GLU A 504 -13.74 22.52 3.43
CA GLU A 504 -12.46 22.77 4.09
C GLU A 504 -11.50 21.68 3.60
N TYR A 505 -10.22 22.03 3.54
CA TYR A 505 -9.13 21.18 3.03
C TYR A 505 -9.07 19.82 3.77
N PRO A 506 -8.66 18.71 3.09
CA PRO A 506 -8.62 17.38 3.66
C PRO A 506 -8.14 17.28 5.12
N THR A 507 -8.98 16.65 5.93
CA THR A 507 -8.79 16.45 7.36
C THR A 507 -8.55 14.97 7.66
N ALA A 508 -7.37 14.65 8.19
CA ALA A 508 -7.05 13.29 8.63
C ALA A 508 -7.79 13.01 9.95
N ALA A 509 -8.47 11.85 10.03
CA ALA A 509 -9.21 11.45 11.22
C ALA A 509 -8.29 10.93 12.34
N ARG A 510 -7.12 10.38 11.97
CA ARG A 510 -6.06 9.92 12.88
C ARG A 510 -4.78 9.59 12.09
N ALA A 511 -3.64 9.68 12.78
CA ALA A 511 -2.37 9.09 12.35
C ALA A 511 -2.18 7.69 12.96
N VAL A 512 -1.50 6.79 12.26
CA VAL A 512 -1.17 5.43 12.70
C VAL A 512 0.31 5.15 12.39
N TYR A 513 1.07 4.76 13.40
CA TYR A 513 2.50 4.46 13.31
C TYR A 513 2.74 2.94 13.19
N PRO A 514 3.93 2.49 12.72
CA PRO A 514 4.31 1.09 12.76
C PRO A 514 4.27 0.54 14.19
N ASP A 515 3.85 -0.72 14.34
CA ASP A 515 4.01 -1.45 15.59
C ASP A 515 5.44 -2.00 15.76
N ALA A 516 5.71 -2.69 16.88
CA ALA A 516 7.01 -3.29 17.16
C ALA A 516 7.41 -4.46 16.22
N SER A 517 6.60 -4.77 15.21
CA SER A 517 6.92 -5.70 14.11
C SER A 517 7.07 -4.96 12.76
N ASN A 518 7.16 -3.62 12.78
CA ASN A 518 7.18 -2.74 11.62
C ASN A 518 5.93 -2.92 10.73
N VAL A 519 4.75 -2.99 11.35
CA VAL A 519 3.46 -3.05 10.64
C VAL A 519 2.51 -1.96 11.09
N ILE A 520 2.08 -1.12 10.16
CA ILE A 520 0.95 -0.21 10.31
C ILE A 520 -0.33 -1.00 10.04
N THR A 521 -1.34 -0.91 10.92
CA THR A 521 -2.62 -1.62 10.77
C THR A 521 -3.83 -0.68 10.85
N VAL A 522 -4.69 -0.71 9.82
CA VAL A 522 -5.99 -0.02 9.78
C VAL A 522 -7.08 -1.08 9.68
N ALA A 523 -7.72 -1.39 10.80
CA ALA A 523 -8.63 -2.54 10.95
C ALA A 523 -10.07 -2.31 10.45
N ASP A 524 -10.44 -1.06 10.20
CA ASP A 524 -11.76 -0.57 9.78
C ASP A 524 -11.77 -0.07 8.32
N TYR A 525 -10.80 -0.51 7.51
CA TYR A 525 -10.58 -0.04 6.14
C TYR A 525 -11.74 -0.41 5.21
N ALA A 526 -12.52 0.58 4.79
CA ALA A 526 -13.70 0.45 3.96
C ALA A 526 -13.89 1.70 3.08
N TYR A 527 -14.53 1.54 1.91
CA TYR A 527 -14.87 2.69 1.06
C TYR A 527 -15.81 3.68 1.79
N PRO A 528 -15.60 5.02 1.67
CA PRO A 528 -14.62 5.72 0.81
C PRO A 528 -13.29 6.11 1.47
N MET A 529 -12.81 5.41 2.51
CA MET A 529 -11.56 5.79 3.20
C MET A 529 -10.35 5.82 2.26
N VAL A 530 -9.44 6.74 2.56
CA VAL A 530 -8.08 6.77 1.99
C VAL A 530 -7.10 6.66 3.15
N VAL A 531 -5.99 5.95 2.94
CA VAL A 531 -4.87 5.89 3.89
C VAL A 531 -3.62 6.33 3.17
N THR A 532 -3.05 7.47 3.56
CA THR A 532 -1.78 7.96 3.00
C THR A 532 -0.63 7.45 3.84
N LEU A 533 0.24 6.61 3.28
CA LEU A 533 1.56 6.36 3.85
C LEU A 533 2.48 7.54 3.53
N ILE A 534 3.11 8.08 4.56
CA ILE A 534 4.20 9.04 4.50
C ILE A 534 5.45 8.32 5.00
N ALA A 535 6.45 8.19 4.13
CA ALA A 535 7.76 7.63 4.45
C ALA A 535 8.80 8.76 4.32
N THR A 536 9.56 9.03 5.38
CA THR A 536 10.51 10.15 5.44
C THR A 536 11.89 9.64 5.76
N ARG A 537 12.88 10.03 4.96
CA ARG A 537 14.27 9.69 5.20
C ARG A 537 14.90 10.67 6.18
N THR A 538 15.42 10.15 7.28
CA THR A 538 15.76 10.94 8.47
C THR A 538 17.25 11.17 8.68
N ASP A 539 18.12 10.46 7.94
CA ASP A 539 19.51 10.88 7.80
C ASP A 539 19.64 12.08 6.85
N LEU A 540 20.60 12.96 7.18
CA LEU A 540 20.92 14.17 6.42
C LEU A 540 22.42 14.21 6.19
N GLN A 541 22.82 14.23 4.91
CA GLN A 541 24.21 14.41 4.50
C GLN A 541 24.60 15.89 4.65
N THR A 542 25.77 16.17 5.22
CA THR A 542 26.25 17.55 5.41
C THR A 542 26.75 18.22 4.14
N ASN A 543 27.05 17.43 3.11
CA ASN A 543 27.48 17.85 1.79
C ASN A 543 26.34 17.72 0.78
N SER A 544 26.00 18.80 0.07
CA SER A 544 24.85 18.82 -0.84
C SER A 544 25.05 18.03 -2.13
N VAL A 545 26.30 17.88 -2.60
CA VAL A 545 26.62 17.09 -3.81
C VAL A 545 26.57 15.58 -3.51
N GLU A 546 26.89 15.18 -2.28
CA GLU A 546 26.72 13.80 -1.83
C GLU A 546 25.24 13.49 -1.53
N ALA A 547 24.48 14.46 -1.02
CA ALA A 547 23.04 14.34 -0.78
C ALA A 547 22.25 14.03 -2.07
N ASP A 548 22.47 14.83 -3.13
CA ASP A 548 21.81 14.73 -4.45
C ASP A 548 22.20 13.47 -5.27
N GLY A 549 22.97 12.56 -4.67
CA GLY A 549 23.39 11.29 -5.29
C GLY A 549 23.18 10.04 -4.41
N ASP A 550 22.87 10.19 -3.13
CA ASP A 550 22.63 9.08 -2.19
C ASP A 550 21.17 8.60 -2.26
N GLY A 551 20.61 8.40 -3.45
CA GLY A 551 19.25 7.86 -3.61
C GLY A 551 19.17 6.39 -3.22
N ARG A 552 18.24 6.03 -2.31
CA ARG A 552 18.04 4.64 -1.86
C ARG A 552 16.62 4.15 -2.20
N GLU A 553 16.50 2.92 -2.71
CA GLU A 553 15.20 2.26 -2.88
C GLU A 553 14.73 1.67 -1.54
N TYR A 554 13.54 2.07 -1.12
CA TYR A 554 12.82 1.54 0.03
C TYR A 554 11.60 0.76 -0.41
N ARG A 555 11.23 -0.27 0.35
CA ARG A 555 10.07 -1.13 0.02
C ARG A 555 9.10 -1.23 1.17
N PHE A 556 7.83 -1.41 0.83
CA PHE A 556 6.79 -1.70 1.81
C PHE A 556 5.70 -2.57 1.18
N ARG A 557 5.18 -3.51 1.96
CA ARG A 557 4.20 -4.50 1.50
C ARG A 557 2.82 -4.16 2.03
N VAL A 558 1.90 -3.88 1.12
CA VAL A 558 0.51 -3.54 1.42
C VAL A 558 -0.36 -4.77 1.24
N ARG A 559 -1.18 -5.07 2.25
CA ARG A 559 -2.22 -6.10 2.17
C ARG A 559 -3.56 -5.54 2.62
N ALA A 560 -4.65 -5.88 1.94
CA ALA A 560 -6.01 -5.63 2.41
C ALA A 560 -6.78 -6.96 2.43
N LEU A 561 -7.14 -7.45 3.61
CA LEU A 561 -7.77 -8.77 3.79
C LEU A 561 -8.87 -8.69 4.85
N VAL A 562 -9.89 -9.53 4.76
CA VAL A 562 -10.78 -9.75 5.93
C VAL A 562 -10.01 -10.59 6.94
N PRO A 563 -9.88 -10.20 8.23
CA PRO A 563 -9.12 -10.98 9.21
C PRO A 563 -9.61 -12.43 9.35
N LEU A 564 -8.70 -13.33 9.72
CA LEU A 564 -9.09 -14.66 10.20
C LEU A 564 -9.64 -14.55 11.63
N ASP A 565 -10.80 -15.15 11.87
CA ASP A 565 -11.23 -15.45 13.23
C ASP A 565 -10.42 -16.63 13.78
N HIS A 566 -9.78 -16.40 14.93
CA HIS A 566 -9.05 -17.42 15.68
C HIS A 566 -9.77 -17.74 17.01
N PRO A 567 -10.96 -18.39 16.97
CA PRO A 567 -11.64 -18.83 18.17
C PRO A 567 -10.77 -19.79 18.97
N SER A 568 -10.67 -19.57 20.28
CA SER A 568 -9.98 -20.48 21.20
C SER A 568 -10.97 -21.47 21.81
N CYS A 569 -10.57 -22.74 21.87
CA CYS A 569 -11.35 -23.82 22.45
C CYS A 569 -10.39 -24.90 23.01
N ASN A 570 -10.90 -25.74 23.91
CA ASN A 570 -10.17 -26.93 24.34
C ASN A 570 -10.44 -28.05 23.34
N LEU A 571 -9.45 -28.41 22.53
CA LEU A 571 -9.59 -29.50 21.57
C LEU A 571 -9.80 -30.82 22.33
N SER A 572 -10.82 -31.59 21.93
CA SER A 572 -11.02 -32.93 22.49
C SER A 572 -9.97 -33.90 21.94
N ASN A 573 -9.53 -34.85 22.76
CA ASN A 573 -8.69 -35.95 22.27
C ASN A 573 -9.48 -36.80 21.28
N LEU A 574 -8.77 -37.44 20.35
CA LEU A 574 -9.34 -38.31 19.33
C LEU A 574 -9.07 -39.78 19.65
N ASN A 575 -9.54 -40.25 20.82
CA ASN A 575 -9.48 -41.68 21.14
C ASN A 575 -10.66 -42.40 20.48
N VAL A 576 -10.36 -43.34 19.59
CA VAL A 576 -11.36 -44.14 18.88
C VAL A 576 -11.73 -45.36 19.73
N SER A 577 -13.03 -45.57 19.93
CA SER A 577 -13.58 -46.66 20.74
C SER A 577 -14.90 -47.17 20.16
N THR A 578 -15.35 -48.37 20.57
CA THR A 578 -16.58 -49.01 20.07
C THR A 578 -16.68 -49.00 18.54
N LEU A 579 -15.57 -49.33 17.87
CA LEU A 579 -15.56 -49.47 16.42
C LEU A 579 -16.36 -50.71 16.02
N GLN A 580 -17.23 -50.54 15.04
CA GLN A 580 -18.03 -51.58 14.39
C GLN A 580 -17.90 -51.37 12.88
N ASP A 581 -17.50 -52.41 12.18
CA ASP A 581 -17.31 -52.46 10.73
C ASP A 581 -18.14 -53.55 10.04
N ASP A 582 -19.08 -54.18 10.77
CA ASP A 582 -20.05 -55.13 10.25
C ASP A 582 -21.50 -54.65 10.44
N GLY A 583 -22.33 -54.76 9.39
CA GLY A 583 -23.77 -54.56 9.48
C GLY A 583 -24.22 -53.17 9.94
N VAL A 584 -23.38 -52.13 9.77
CA VAL A 584 -23.73 -50.76 10.14
C VAL A 584 -24.76 -50.21 9.16
N ALA A 585 -25.91 -49.77 9.66
CA ALA A 585 -26.96 -49.21 8.80
C ALA A 585 -26.47 -47.94 8.08
N PRO A 586 -26.75 -47.77 6.78
CA PRO A 586 -27.71 -48.53 5.96
C PRO A 586 -27.10 -49.64 5.07
N GLU A 587 -25.91 -50.19 5.35
CA GLU A 587 -25.21 -51.10 4.42
C GLU A 587 -26.10 -52.23 3.88
N GLN A 588 -26.73 -53.00 4.77
CA GLN A 588 -27.62 -54.10 4.39
C GLN A 588 -28.81 -53.63 3.53
N LEU A 589 -29.33 -52.42 3.77
CA LEU A 589 -30.44 -51.87 2.99
C LEU A 589 -30.02 -51.60 1.53
N PHE A 590 -28.78 -51.15 1.30
CA PHE A 590 -28.23 -51.02 -0.05
C PHE A 590 -27.94 -52.38 -0.71
N LEU A 591 -27.50 -53.38 0.06
CA LEU A 591 -27.29 -54.74 -0.44
C LEU A 591 -28.62 -55.38 -0.89
N ASP A 592 -29.64 -55.35 -0.02
CA ASP A 592 -30.99 -55.88 -0.29
C ASP A 592 -31.63 -55.17 -1.50
N TYR A 593 -31.44 -53.85 -1.63
CA TYR A 593 -31.96 -53.06 -2.74
C TYR A 593 -31.30 -53.42 -4.08
N ALA A 594 -29.98 -53.59 -4.08
CA ALA A 594 -29.19 -53.97 -5.26
C ALA A 594 -29.55 -55.38 -5.78
N GLU A 595 -29.88 -56.31 -4.88
CA GLU A 595 -30.33 -57.66 -5.26
C GLU A 595 -31.77 -57.65 -5.81
N SER A 596 -32.66 -56.82 -5.25
CA SER A 596 -34.11 -56.91 -5.49
C SER A 596 -34.70 -55.90 -6.48
N THR A 597 -33.96 -54.87 -6.92
CA THR A 597 -34.52 -53.76 -7.71
C THR A 597 -34.02 -53.73 -9.17
N PRO A 598 -34.82 -54.15 -10.17
CA PRO A 598 -34.31 -54.38 -11.53
C PRO A 598 -33.82 -53.17 -12.32
N ASN A 599 -34.14 -51.94 -11.90
CA ASN A 599 -33.62 -50.71 -12.54
C ASN A 599 -33.03 -49.75 -11.49
N GLY A 600 -32.68 -50.27 -10.31
CA GLY A 600 -32.13 -49.48 -9.20
C GLY A 600 -30.61 -49.43 -9.23
N TRP A 601 -30.04 -48.59 -8.36
CA TRP A 601 -28.64 -48.63 -7.95
C TRP A 601 -28.22 -50.05 -7.57
N THR A 602 -27.09 -50.52 -8.09
CA THR A 602 -26.44 -51.79 -7.70
C THR A 602 -24.99 -51.62 -7.26
N GLY A 603 -24.47 -50.40 -7.30
CA GLY A 603 -23.09 -50.04 -6.97
C GLY A 603 -22.80 -48.62 -7.44
N GLY A 604 -21.96 -47.91 -6.71
CA GLY A 604 -21.56 -46.54 -7.04
C GLY A 604 -20.62 -45.95 -6.00
N ASP A 605 -19.99 -44.82 -6.34
CA ASP A 605 -18.97 -44.17 -5.50
C ASP A 605 -19.30 -42.72 -5.12
N SER A 606 -18.33 -42.03 -4.52
CA SER A 606 -18.46 -40.82 -3.70
C SER A 606 -19.32 -41.03 -2.45
N THR A 607 -20.61 -41.34 -2.56
CA THR A 607 -21.48 -41.67 -1.40
C THR A 607 -21.63 -40.52 -0.37
N TYR A 608 -21.91 -39.30 -0.83
CA TYR A 608 -22.32 -38.21 0.07
C TYR A 608 -23.77 -38.41 0.57
N SER A 609 -24.19 -37.65 1.59
CA SER A 609 -25.55 -37.75 2.14
C SER A 609 -26.12 -36.42 2.65
N VAL A 610 -27.31 -36.03 2.17
CA VAL A 610 -28.02 -34.80 2.55
C VAL A 610 -29.37 -35.12 3.19
N ARG A 611 -29.65 -34.54 4.36
CA ARG A 611 -30.98 -34.62 4.99
C ARG A 611 -31.94 -33.64 4.29
N LEU A 612 -33.01 -34.15 3.71
CA LEU A 612 -34.05 -33.33 3.09
C LEU A 612 -35.01 -32.73 4.16
N PRO A 613 -35.64 -31.57 3.89
CA PRO A 613 -36.55 -30.92 4.85
C PRO A 613 -37.81 -31.71 5.22
N ASP A 614 -38.25 -32.63 4.36
CA ASP A 614 -39.38 -33.53 4.62
C ASP A 614 -39.05 -34.67 5.61
N GLY A 615 -37.77 -34.95 5.80
CA GLY A 615 -37.28 -35.98 6.71
C GLY A 615 -36.54 -37.12 6.03
N ASP A 616 -36.44 -37.18 4.71
CA ASP A 616 -35.73 -38.25 4.01
C ASP A 616 -34.21 -38.00 3.94
N LEU A 617 -33.45 -39.08 3.76
CA LEU A 617 -32.00 -39.00 3.52
C LEU A 617 -31.73 -39.23 2.04
N LEU A 618 -31.20 -38.22 1.36
CA LEU A 618 -30.76 -38.32 -0.01
C LEU A 618 -29.29 -38.71 -0.03
N TRP A 619 -28.97 -39.82 -0.70
CA TRP A 619 -27.62 -40.27 -0.98
C TRP A 619 -27.20 -39.79 -2.36
N LEU A 620 -25.96 -39.33 -2.50
CA LEU A 620 -25.43 -38.77 -3.74
C LEU A 620 -24.27 -39.65 -4.19
N PHE A 621 -24.37 -40.19 -5.40
CA PHE A 621 -23.36 -41.06 -5.99
C PHE A 621 -22.87 -40.48 -7.32
N SER A 622 -21.56 -40.58 -7.54
CA SER A 622 -20.94 -40.29 -8.83
C SER A 622 -21.19 -41.46 -9.79
N ASP A 623 -20.13 -42.09 -10.31
CA ASP A 623 -20.24 -43.18 -11.27
C ASP A 623 -21.05 -44.33 -10.64
N THR A 624 -22.20 -44.65 -11.24
CA THR A 624 -23.23 -45.53 -10.67
C THR A 624 -23.63 -46.63 -11.66
N PHE A 625 -23.56 -47.89 -11.24
CA PHE A 625 -24.10 -49.02 -11.97
C PHE A 625 -25.58 -49.25 -11.65
N LEU A 626 -26.42 -49.29 -12.68
CA LEU A 626 -27.83 -49.65 -12.57
C LEU A 626 -28.06 -51.15 -12.82
N GLY A 627 -29.11 -51.69 -12.22
CA GLY A 627 -29.49 -53.09 -12.30
C GLY A 627 -30.14 -53.51 -13.62
N PRO A 628 -30.59 -54.77 -13.73
CA PRO A 628 -30.58 -55.79 -12.66
C PRO A 628 -29.20 -56.45 -12.49
N LEU A 629 -28.98 -57.09 -11.35
CA LEU A 629 -27.98 -58.18 -11.25
C LEU A 629 -28.56 -59.47 -11.86
N ASN A 630 -27.69 -60.39 -12.25
CA ASN A 630 -28.07 -61.73 -12.71
C ASN A 630 -28.56 -62.60 -11.53
N ASP A 631 -29.29 -63.68 -11.82
CA ASP A 631 -29.80 -64.65 -10.82
C ASP A 631 -28.69 -65.30 -9.97
N ASP A 632 -27.44 -65.27 -10.40
CA ASP A 632 -26.26 -65.78 -9.68
C ASP A 632 -25.50 -64.70 -8.89
N GLY A 633 -26.00 -63.46 -8.88
CA GLY A 633 -25.40 -62.31 -8.21
C GLY A 633 -24.34 -61.56 -9.01
N THR A 634 -23.95 -62.04 -10.19
CA THR A 634 -23.02 -61.32 -11.10
C THR A 634 -23.71 -60.12 -11.77
N ARG A 635 -22.93 -59.18 -12.32
CA ARG A 635 -23.47 -58.04 -13.08
C ARG A 635 -23.37 -58.33 -14.58
N PRO A 636 -24.45 -58.15 -15.37
CA PRO A 636 -24.37 -58.32 -16.83
C PRO A 636 -23.54 -57.20 -17.47
N VAL A 637 -22.81 -57.51 -18.54
CA VAL A 637 -22.02 -56.50 -19.31
C VAL A 637 -22.86 -55.39 -19.95
N THR A 638 -24.18 -55.56 -20.00
CA THR A 638 -25.15 -54.56 -20.45
C THR A 638 -25.68 -53.66 -19.33
N ALA A 639 -25.24 -53.84 -18.07
CA ALA A 639 -25.63 -52.98 -16.96
C ALA A 639 -25.19 -51.53 -17.23
N PRO A 640 -26.12 -50.54 -17.21
CA PRO A 640 -25.76 -49.14 -17.42
C PRO A 640 -24.81 -48.64 -16.34
N LEU A 641 -23.81 -47.85 -16.74
CA LEU A 641 -22.93 -47.09 -15.86
C LEU A 641 -23.10 -45.60 -16.24
N ILE A 642 -23.58 -44.78 -15.30
CA ILE A 642 -23.88 -43.37 -15.50
C ILE A 642 -23.20 -42.51 -14.44
N ASN A 643 -22.75 -41.29 -14.79
CA ASN A 643 -21.77 -40.54 -13.99
C ASN A 643 -22.32 -39.84 -12.74
N SER A 644 -23.64 -39.78 -12.55
CA SER A 644 -24.23 -39.32 -11.30
C SER A 644 -25.65 -39.83 -11.09
N THR A 645 -25.99 -40.18 -9.85
CA THR A 645 -27.35 -40.50 -9.40
C THR A 645 -27.62 -39.98 -7.99
N PHE A 646 -28.89 -39.89 -7.63
CA PHE A 646 -29.28 -39.86 -6.23
C PHE A 646 -30.00 -41.16 -5.84
N VAL A 647 -29.91 -41.54 -4.57
CA VAL A 647 -30.79 -42.57 -3.98
C VAL A 647 -31.52 -41.95 -2.78
N ARG A 648 -32.84 -41.83 -2.87
CA ARG A 648 -33.68 -41.30 -1.78
C ARG A 648 -34.04 -42.43 -0.83
N GLN A 649 -33.74 -42.25 0.46
CA GLN A 649 -34.09 -43.16 1.54
C GLN A 649 -35.27 -42.62 2.35
N GLU A 650 -36.43 -43.25 2.20
CA GLU A 650 -37.62 -43.05 3.05
C GLU A 650 -37.66 -44.20 4.08
N GLY A 651 -37.13 -43.96 5.27
CA GLY A 651 -37.03 -44.96 6.33
C GLY A 651 -36.18 -46.18 5.93
N SER A 652 -36.83 -47.29 5.58
CA SER A 652 -36.22 -48.53 5.09
C SER A 652 -36.55 -48.84 3.62
N SER A 653 -36.94 -47.84 2.84
CA SER A 653 -37.16 -47.93 1.40
C SER A 653 -36.12 -47.07 0.68
N LEU A 654 -35.55 -47.57 -0.42
CA LEU A 654 -34.66 -46.82 -1.30
C LEU A 654 -35.32 -46.60 -2.66
N THR A 655 -35.11 -45.43 -3.26
CA THR A 655 -35.53 -45.11 -4.64
C THR A 655 -34.37 -44.45 -5.37
N THR A 656 -33.94 -45.03 -6.49
CA THR A 656 -32.92 -44.44 -7.36
C THR A 656 -33.56 -43.33 -8.22
N ILE A 657 -32.87 -42.20 -8.32
CA ILE A 657 -33.24 -41.01 -9.07
C ILE A 657 -32.11 -40.73 -10.07
N GLN A 658 -32.47 -40.61 -11.33
CA GLN A 658 -31.58 -40.53 -12.49
C GLN A 658 -32.28 -39.78 -13.63
N GLY A 659 -31.52 -39.20 -14.55
CA GLY A 659 -32.02 -38.47 -15.71
C GLY A 659 -32.50 -39.39 -16.85
N GLY A 660 -33.02 -38.83 -17.94
CA GLY A 660 -33.44 -39.63 -19.10
C GLY A 660 -34.63 -40.57 -18.79
N THR A 661 -34.54 -41.84 -19.17
CA THR A 661 -35.65 -42.83 -19.01
C THR A 661 -35.18 -44.20 -18.57
N THR A 662 -36.05 -45.04 -18.01
CA THR A 662 -35.70 -46.43 -17.62
C THR A 662 -35.12 -47.28 -18.76
N ALA A 663 -35.42 -46.97 -20.03
CA ALA A 663 -34.88 -47.71 -21.19
C ALA A 663 -33.60 -47.08 -21.78
N ALA A 664 -33.29 -45.84 -21.40
CA ALA A 664 -32.11 -45.08 -21.79
C ALA A 664 -31.77 -44.16 -20.60
N PRO A 665 -31.13 -44.73 -19.56
CA PRO A 665 -30.85 -44.00 -18.33
C PRO A 665 -29.72 -42.99 -18.54
N GLU A 666 -29.85 -41.81 -17.95
CA GLU A 666 -28.87 -40.74 -18.05
C GLU A 666 -28.46 -40.29 -16.64
N ALA A 667 -27.27 -39.69 -16.53
CA ALA A 667 -26.84 -39.03 -15.31
C ALA A 667 -27.83 -37.92 -14.92
N ILE A 668 -28.02 -37.66 -13.62
CA ILE A 668 -28.80 -36.48 -13.14
C ILE A 668 -28.18 -35.14 -13.58
N MET A 669 -26.90 -35.18 -13.98
CA MET A 669 -26.15 -34.06 -14.50
C MET A 669 -25.37 -34.56 -15.73
N PRO A 670 -26.00 -34.60 -16.91
CA PRO A 670 -25.36 -35.07 -18.13
C PRO A 670 -24.33 -34.03 -18.63
N PRO A 671 -23.19 -34.45 -19.20
CA PRO A 671 -22.16 -33.54 -19.68
C PRO A 671 -22.62 -32.71 -20.89
N PRO A 672 -22.11 -31.48 -21.06
CA PRO A 672 -22.43 -30.65 -22.22
C PRO A 672 -21.83 -31.20 -23.52
N GLU A 673 -20.72 -31.95 -23.43
CA GLU A 673 -19.99 -32.52 -24.56
C GLU A 673 -19.69 -34.01 -24.35
N ALA A 674 -19.63 -34.79 -25.43
CA ALA A 674 -19.58 -36.26 -25.37
C ALA A 674 -18.26 -36.86 -24.82
N ASN A 675 -17.20 -36.04 -24.70
CA ASN A 675 -15.91 -36.39 -24.10
C ASN A 675 -15.69 -35.74 -22.72
N HIS A 676 -16.73 -35.10 -22.17
CA HIS A 676 -16.77 -34.58 -20.81
C HIS A 676 -17.59 -35.50 -19.90
N TRP A 677 -17.39 -35.41 -18.59
CA TRP A 677 -18.30 -35.95 -17.57
C TRP A 677 -18.22 -35.11 -16.30
N TYR A 678 -19.22 -35.26 -15.44
CA TYR A 678 -19.21 -34.68 -14.10
C TYR A 678 -19.12 -35.79 -13.07
N TRP A 679 -18.21 -35.65 -12.10
CA TRP A 679 -18.35 -36.30 -10.79
C TRP A 679 -18.95 -35.32 -9.80
N LEU A 680 -19.73 -35.81 -8.84
CA LEU A 680 -20.30 -34.96 -7.81
C LEU A 680 -19.35 -34.80 -6.62
N GLY A 681 -19.35 -33.60 -6.07
CA GLY A 681 -18.89 -33.31 -4.72
C GLY A 681 -20.07 -33.36 -3.75
N ASP A 682 -19.83 -32.79 -2.57
CA ASP A 682 -20.83 -32.67 -1.52
C ASP A 682 -22.00 -31.76 -1.92
N GLY A 683 -23.12 -31.93 -1.22
CA GLY A 683 -24.35 -31.18 -1.44
C GLY A 683 -24.94 -30.66 -0.13
N MET A 684 -25.82 -29.67 -0.22
CA MET A 684 -26.54 -29.15 0.93
C MET A 684 -27.90 -28.55 0.57
N ILE A 685 -28.75 -28.39 1.58
CA ILE A 685 -29.97 -27.59 1.44
C ILE A 685 -29.62 -26.11 1.50
N SER A 686 -29.94 -25.39 0.43
CA SER A 686 -29.77 -23.95 0.29
C SER A 686 -31.11 -23.25 0.38
N ARG A 687 -31.25 -22.29 1.31
CA ARG A 687 -32.49 -21.55 1.52
C ARG A 687 -32.40 -20.16 0.90
N GLN A 688 -32.92 -20.03 -0.32
CA GLN A 688 -32.94 -18.77 -1.07
C GLN A 688 -34.33 -18.13 -1.01
N ASN A 689 -34.43 -16.87 -0.59
CA ASN A 689 -35.67 -16.09 -0.56
C ASN A 689 -36.88 -16.78 0.14
N GLY A 690 -36.62 -17.69 1.08
CA GLY A 690 -37.66 -18.45 1.79
C GLY A 690 -38.11 -19.76 1.11
N THR A 691 -37.40 -20.21 0.07
CA THR A 691 -37.57 -21.52 -0.56
C THR A 691 -36.32 -22.37 -0.34
N ASP A 692 -36.49 -23.66 -0.06
CA ASP A 692 -35.40 -24.62 0.06
C ASP A 692 -35.13 -25.30 -1.29
N TYR A 693 -33.87 -25.37 -1.66
CA TYR A 693 -33.34 -26.08 -2.83
C TYR A 693 -32.25 -27.04 -2.39
N LEU A 694 -32.01 -28.10 -3.17
CA LEU A 694 -30.78 -28.87 -3.06
C LEU A 694 -29.74 -28.22 -3.99
N GLN A 695 -28.60 -27.80 -3.44
CA GLN A 695 -27.43 -27.42 -4.22
C GLN A 695 -26.36 -28.50 -4.09
N VAL A 696 -25.84 -28.99 -5.21
CA VAL A 696 -24.77 -30.00 -5.27
C VAL A 696 -23.65 -29.45 -6.12
N VAL A 697 -22.41 -29.55 -5.62
CA VAL A 697 -21.22 -29.19 -6.40
C VAL A 697 -20.90 -30.34 -7.36
N PHE A 698 -20.55 -30.01 -8.60
CA PHE A 698 -20.05 -30.96 -9.58
C PHE A 698 -18.70 -30.48 -10.13
N GLN A 699 -17.82 -31.44 -10.41
CA GLN A 699 -16.49 -31.23 -10.97
C GLN A 699 -16.50 -31.79 -12.39
N GLU A 700 -16.28 -30.92 -13.37
CA GLU A 700 -16.20 -31.30 -14.78
C GLU A 700 -14.81 -31.80 -15.14
N TYR A 701 -14.78 -32.90 -15.88
CA TYR A 701 -13.56 -33.51 -16.39
C TYR A 701 -13.66 -33.73 -17.88
N LEU A 702 -12.57 -33.35 -18.58
CA LEU A 702 -12.43 -33.44 -20.03
C LEU A 702 -11.45 -34.57 -20.38
N ARG A 703 -11.87 -35.51 -21.22
CA ARG A 703 -10.99 -36.48 -21.88
C ARG A 703 -10.37 -35.88 -23.14
N PHE A 704 -9.03 -35.85 -23.21
CA PHE A 704 -8.27 -35.34 -24.34
C PHE A 704 -7.51 -36.44 -25.13
N GLY A 705 -7.46 -37.68 -24.63
CA GLY A 705 -6.79 -38.79 -25.29
C GLY A 705 -7.35 -40.17 -24.93
N THR A 706 -6.61 -41.23 -25.27
CA THR A 706 -7.10 -42.62 -25.16
C THR A 706 -6.53 -43.39 -23.97
N GLY A 707 -5.44 -42.95 -23.35
CA GLY A 707 -4.91 -43.52 -22.12
C GLY A 707 -5.84 -43.34 -20.92
N ASP A 708 -5.64 -44.17 -19.89
CA ASP A 708 -6.46 -44.19 -18.66
C ASP A 708 -6.35 -42.89 -17.82
N TRP A 709 -5.34 -42.07 -18.13
CA TRP A 709 -5.03 -40.79 -17.48
C TRP A 709 -5.04 -39.61 -18.46
N ASP A 710 -5.51 -39.79 -19.70
CA ASP A 710 -5.60 -38.73 -20.70
C ASP A 710 -6.85 -37.85 -20.49
N TRP A 711 -7.00 -37.37 -19.26
CA TRP A 711 -8.09 -36.51 -18.81
C TRP A 711 -7.59 -35.50 -17.79
N ARG A 712 -8.35 -34.41 -17.64
CA ARG A 712 -8.02 -33.32 -16.70
C ARG A 712 -9.29 -32.71 -16.14
N PHE A 713 -9.17 -32.10 -14.96
CA PHE A 713 -10.18 -31.17 -14.44
C PHE A 713 -10.34 -29.99 -15.41
N ASP A 714 -11.59 -29.57 -15.63
CA ASP A 714 -11.93 -28.49 -16.55
C ASP A 714 -12.57 -27.29 -15.80
N GLN A 715 -13.66 -27.51 -15.06
CA GLN A 715 -14.30 -26.49 -14.21
C GLN A 715 -15.11 -27.08 -13.06
N ASN A 716 -15.41 -26.28 -12.03
CA ASN A 716 -16.41 -26.57 -11.01
C ASN A 716 -17.74 -25.90 -11.40
N VAL A 717 -18.86 -26.55 -11.09
CA VAL A 717 -20.20 -25.98 -11.21
C VAL A 717 -21.04 -26.31 -9.98
N VAL A 718 -22.09 -25.52 -9.71
CA VAL A 718 -23.16 -25.90 -8.77
C VAL A 718 -24.45 -26.14 -9.55
N ALA A 719 -25.07 -27.28 -9.33
CA ALA A 719 -26.39 -27.59 -9.84
C ALA A 719 -27.43 -27.42 -8.72
N THR A 720 -28.48 -26.66 -9.00
CA THR A 720 -29.58 -26.37 -8.08
C THR A 720 -30.82 -27.15 -8.52
N PHE A 721 -31.34 -28.00 -7.64
CA PHE A 721 -32.54 -28.82 -7.87
C PHE A 721 -33.71 -28.33 -7.02
N ALA A 722 -34.91 -28.37 -7.59
CA ALA A 722 -36.15 -28.14 -6.84
C ALA A 722 -36.48 -29.40 -6.02
N LEU A 723 -36.81 -29.28 -4.74
CA LEU A 723 -37.09 -30.46 -3.91
C LEU A 723 -38.33 -31.27 -4.35
N SER A 724 -39.16 -30.70 -5.23
CA SER A 724 -40.28 -31.39 -5.91
C SER A 724 -39.87 -32.28 -7.08
N ASP A 725 -38.70 -32.04 -7.67
CA ASP A 725 -38.15 -32.80 -8.80
C ASP A 725 -36.62 -32.80 -8.76
N LEU A 726 -36.06 -33.96 -8.43
CA LEU A 726 -34.62 -34.19 -8.32
C LEU A 726 -34.04 -34.90 -9.55
N THR A 727 -34.79 -35.01 -10.65
CA THR A 727 -34.34 -35.69 -11.88
C THR A 727 -33.55 -34.79 -12.84
N ASP A 728 -33.71 -33.46 -12.72
CA ASP A 728 -33.10 -32.44 -13.59
C ASP A 728 -32.84 -31.15 -12.78
N PRO A 729 -31.66 -30.51 -12.87
CA PRO A 729 -31.41 -29.24 -12.18
C PRO A 729 -32.13 -28.06 -12.83
N ILE A 730 -32.80 -27.24 -12.02
CA ILE A 730 -33.49 -26.03 -12.49
C ILE A 730 -32.54 -24.87 -12.86
N ARG A 731 -31.27 -24.96 -12.44
CA ARG A 731 -30.20 -23.97 -12.69
C ARG A 731 -28.85 -24.65 -12.47
N VAL A 732 -27.90 -24.43 -13.39
CA VAL A 732 -26.49 -24.82 -13.25
C VAL A 732 -25.64 -23.57 -13.42
N GLU A 733 -24.62 -23.40 -12.59
CA GLU A 733 -23.78 -22.20 -12.54
C GLU A 733 -22.31 -22.56 -12.42
N ALA A 734 -21.45 -21.81 -13.11
CA ALA A 734 -20.01 -21.91 -12.93
C ALA A 734 -19.60 -21.48 -11.51
N LEU A 735 -18.66 -22.21 -10.92
CA LEU A 735 -17.99 -21.88 -9.67
C LEU A 735 -16.53 -21.48 -9.96
N PRO A 736 -15.84 -20.86 -8.98
CA PRO A 736 -14.39 -20.70 -9.00
C PRO A 736 -13.68 -22.02 -9.35
N SER A 737 -12.60 -21.96 -10.12
CA SER A 737 -11.94 -23.15 -10.71
C SER A 737 -10.42 -23.02 -10.89
N GLN A 738 -9.82 -21.85 -10.62
CA GLN A 738 -8.38 -21.62 -10.76
C GLN A 738 -7.55 -22.38 -9.71
N ALA A 739 -8.12 -22.68 -8.54
CA ALA A 739 -7.42 -23.36 -7.44
C ALA A 739 -7.48 -24.90 -7.51
N GLY A 740 -8.25 -25.45 -8.45
CA GLY A 740 -8.54 -26.88 -8.58
C GLY A 740 -10.00 -27.24 -8.26
N ALA A 741 -10.23 -28.47 -7.84
CA ALA A 741 -11.56 -28.99 -7.57
C ALA A 741 -12.11 -28.51 -6.21
N TRP A 742 -13.35 -28.04 -6.19
CA TRP A 742 -14.11 -27.66 -5.01
C TRP A 742 -15.25 -28.67 -4.72
N GLY A 743 -15.78 -28.64 -3.50
CA GLY A 743 -16.86 -29.54 -3.09
C GLY A 743 -16.39 -30.88 -2.53
N SER A 744 -15.13 -31.02 -2.14
CA SER A 744 -14.63 -32.20 -1.41
C SER A 744 -15.33 -32.43 -0.08
N ALA A 745 -15.86 -31.35 0.51
CA ALA A 745 -16.78 -31.32 1.65
C ALA A 745 -17.48 -29.94 1.67
N LEU A 746 -18.65 -29.85 2.30
CA LEU A 746 -19.34 -28.61 2.66
C LEU A 746 -19.63 -28.58 4.16
N LEU A 747 -19.41 -27.43 4.80
CA LEU A 747 -19.90 -27.17 6.16
C LEU A 747 -20.88 -26.00 6.11
N PRO A 748 -22.20 -26.25 6.22
CA PRO A 748 -23.22 -25.21 6.11
C PRO A 748 -23.09 -24.09 7.17
N ALA A 749 -23.51 -22.88 6.80
CA ALA A 749 -23.58 -21.70 7.68
C ALA A 749 -24.28 -21.93 9.05
N SER A 750 -25.25 -22.84 9.11
CA SER A 750 -25.93 -23.23 10.35
C SER A 750 -25.03 -24.01 11.32
N GLN A 751 -23.90 -24.54 10.85
CA GLN A 751 -22.92 -25.31 11.62
C GLN A 751 -21.59 -24.58 11.82
N SER A 752 -21.21 -23.66 10.93
CA SER A 752 -19.93 -22.91 11.00
C SER A 752 -19.80 -22.00 12.22
N GLY A 753 -20.92 -21.53 12.78
CA GLY A 753 -20.96 -20.62 13.93
C GLY A 753 -20.74 -19.13 13.61
N ASP A 754 -20.32 -18.81 12.39
CA ASP A 754 -20.07 -17.46 11.89
C ASP A 754 -21.04 -17.00 10.77
N GLY A 755 -21.94 -17.89 10.32
CA GLY A 755 -22.90 -17.61 9.25
C GLY A 755 -22.41 -17.83 7.82
N TYR A 756 -21.18 -18.34 7.63
CA TYR A 756 -20.65 -18.70 6.31
C TYR A 756 -20.75 -20.20 6.05
N THR A 757 -21.18 -20.56 4.86
CA THR A 757 -20.97 -21.91 4.35
C THR A 757 -19.52 -22.04 3.90
N TYR A 758 -18.79 -23.00 4.46
CA TYR A 758 -17.42 -23.30 4.08
C TYR A 758 -17.40 -24.34 2.97
N ILE A 759 -16.67 -24.05 1.90
CA ILE A 759 -16.43 -24.94 0.77
C ILE A 759 -15.00 -25.44 0.86
N TYR A 760 -14.84 -26.75 0.92
CA TYR A 760 -13.53 -27.38 0.96
C TYR A 760 -13.21 -27.98 -0.41
N GLY A 761 -11.95 -27.93 -0.80
CA GLY A 761 -11.45 -28.43 -2.08
C GLY A 761 -9.99 -28.86 -1.99
N LEU A 762 -9.36 -29.13 -3.13
CA LEU A 762 -7.94 -29.49 -3.15
C LEU A 762 -7.18 -28.98 -4.38
N ALA A 763 -5.90 -28.69 -4.15
CA ALA A 763 -4.90 -28.77 -5.21
C ALA A 763 -4.48 -30.25 -5.33
N ASP A 764 -4.95 -30.91 -6.39
CA ASP A 764 -4.72 -32.34 -6.62
C ASP A 764 -3.28 -32.63 -7.07
N ALA A 765 -2.81 -33.83 -6.73
CA ALA A 765 -1.47 -34.34 -7.00
C ALA A 765 -1.50 -35.88 -6.87
N PRO A 766 -0.61 -36.64 -7.54
CA PRO A 766 -0.62 -38.11 -7.43
C PRO A 766 -0.54 -38.63 -5.98
N THR A 767 0.19 -37.93 -5.12
CA THR A 767 0.26 -38.14 -3.67
C THR A 767 0.45 -36.79 -2.94
N ASN A 768 0.24 -36.79 -1.62
CA ASN A 768 0.39 -35.64 -0.72
C ASN A 768 -0.40 -34.40 -1.18
N LYS A 769 -1.69 -34.61 -1.47
CA LYS A 769 -2.61 -33.58 -1.96
C LYS A 769 -2.88 -32.54 -0.88
N LYS A 770 -3.26 -31.33 -1.30
CA LYS A 770 -3.27 -30.16 -0.43
C LYS A 770 -4.67 -29.56 -0.33
N GLN A 771 -5.17 -29.42 0.89
CA GLN A 771 -6.46 -28.82 1.17
C GLN A 771 -6.50 -27.35 0.71
N ARG A 772 -7.60 -26.99 0.05
CA ARG A 772 -8.04 -25.61 -0.20
C ARG A 772 -9.31 -25.33 0.61
N ILE A 773 -9.50 -24.07 1.00
CA ILE A 773 -10.65 -23.63 1.79
C ILE A 773 -11.17 -22.31 1.21
N ALA A 774 -12.47 -22.26 0.95
CA ALA A 774 -13.23 -21.06 0.62
C ALA A 774 -14.46 -20.97 1.53
N ARG A 775 -15.10 -19.81 1.56
CA ARG A 775 -16.38 -19.62 2.25
C ARG A 775 -17.28 -18.64 1.50
N VAL A 776 -18.59 -18.78 1.65
CA VAL A 776 -19.60 -17.85 1.14
C VAL A 776 -20.61 -17.54 2.26
N HIS A 777 -21.00 -16.27 2.42
CA HIS A 777 -21.96 -15.91 3.47
C HIS A 777 -23.37 -16.42 3.14
N GLY A 778 -24.05 -17.02 4.12
CA GLY A 778 -25.33 -17.67 3.93
C GLY A 778 -25.20 -19.06 3.31
N THR A 779 -26.17 -19.49 2.51
CA THR A 779 -26.26 -20.87 2.00
C THR A 779 -26.19 -21.00 0.47
N ASP A 780 -26.18 -19.90 -0.27
CA ASP A 780 -26.18 -19.94 -1.74
C ASP A 780 -24.76 -20.09 -2.28
N LEU A 781 -24.41 -21.29 -2.74
CA LEU A 781 -23.10 -21.58 -3.35
C LEU A 781 -22.91 -20.83 -4.68
N GLY A 782 -23.99 -20.51 -5.40
CA GLY A 782 -23.97 -19.81 -6.69
C GLY A 782 -23.67 -18.31 -6.60
N ALA A 783 -23.65 -17.74 -5.39
CA ALA A 783 -23.28 -16.34 -5.15
C ALA A 783 -21.76 -16.13 -5.20
N THR A 784 -21.14 -16.47 -6.34
CA THR A 784 -19.69 -16.50 -6.56
C THR A 784 -19.02 -15.14 -6.33
N GLU A 785 -19.73 -14.03 -6.52
CA GLU A 785 -19.27 -12.68 -6.22
C GLU A 785 -19.08 -12.39 -4.71
N LYS A 786 -19.56 -13.30 -3.84
CA LYS A 786 -19.40 -13.25 -2.38
C LYS A 786 -18.46 -14.33 -1.84
N TRP A 787 -17.81 -15.12 -2.71
CA TRP A 787 -16.84 -16.10 -2.26
C TRP A 787 -15.59 -15.41 -1.71
N GLN A 788 -15.10 -15.97 -0.61
CA GLN A 788 -13.89 -15.55 0.08
C GLN A 788 -12.97 -16.76 0.19
N PHE A 789 -11.73 -16.61 -0.26
CA PHE A 789 -10.73 -17.69 -0.26
C PHE A 789 -9.80 -17.53 0.94
N TRP A 790 -9.46 -18.64 1.58
CA TRP A 790 -8.60 -18.63 2.76
C TRP A 790 -7.14 -18.39 2.38
N THR A 791 -6.44 -17.57 3.16
CA THR A 791 -4.98 -17.41 3.16
C THR A 791 -4.46 -17.51 4.59
N GLU A 792 -3.14 -17.65 4.77
CA GLU A 792 -2.50 -17.64 6.10
C GLU A 792 -2.64 -16.31 6.88
N HIS A 793 -3.11 -15.22 6.24
CA HIS A 793 -3.20 -13.88 6.83
C HIS A 793 -4.63 -13.33 6.95
N GLY A 794 -5.61 -13.98 6.31
CA GLY A 794 -6.97 -13.46 6.15
C GLY A 794 -7.70 -14.09 4.97
N TRP A 795 -8.88 -13.58 4.67
CA TRP A 795 -9.65 -13.92 3.49
C TRP A 795 -9.45 -12.88 2.36
N THR A 796 -9.43 -13.38 1.13
CA THR A 796 -9.26 -12.62 -0.13
C THR A 796 -10.42 -12.92 -1.08
N ALA A 797 -10.74 -11.99 -1.99
CA ALA A 797 -11.70 -12.21 -3.07
C ALA A 797 -11.12 -13.01 -4.25
N TYR A 798 -9.79 -13.18 -4.31
CA TYR A 798 -9.10 -13.77 -5.45
C TYR A 798 -8.74 -15.24 -5.20
N GLU A 799 -9.25 -16.13 -6.06
CA GLU A 799 -9.00 -17.57 -5.96
C GLU A 799 -7.51 -17.92 -6.12
N SER A 800 -6.78 -17.17 -6.96
CA SER A 800 -5.33 -17.31 -7.19
C SER A 800 -4.49 -17.30 -5.91
N ASP A 801 -4.96 -16.57 -4.90
CA ASP A 801 -4.24 -16.26 -3.69
C ASP A 801 -4.47 -17.31 -2.59
N THR A 802 -5.35 -18.30 -2.84
CA THR A 802 -5.75 -19.25 -1.81
C THR A 802 -4.56 -20.03 -1.26
N GLY A 803 -4.47 -20.08 0.06
CA GLY A 803 -3.44 -20.79 0.81
C GLY A 803 -3.62 -22.31 0.80
N ILE A 804 -2.71 -22.99 1.49
CA ILE A 804 -2.78 -24.43 1.73
C ILE A 804 -3.17 -24.66 3.18
N GLY A 805 -4.27 -25.40 3.41
CA GLY A 805 -4.67 -25.86 4.72
C GLY A 805 -3.88 -27.09 5.15
N LEU A 806 -4.58 -28.19 5.43
CA LEU A 806 -3.96 -29.48 5.73
C LEU A 806 -3.30 -30.12 4.48
N ASN A 807 -2.12 -30.73 4.64
CA ASN A 807 -1.47 -31.55 3.61
C ASN A 807 -1.79 -33.04 3.84
N GLY A 808 -1.72 -33.86 2.78
CA GLY A 808 -1.96 -35.32 2.87
C GLY A 808 -3.44 -35.71 2.91
N ILE A 809 -4.33 -34.84 2.44
CA ILE A 809 -5.79 -35.04 2.41
C ILE A 809 -6.24 -35.77 1.13
N ALA A 810 -7.37 -36.48 1.12
CA ALA A 810 -7.91 -37.12 -0.09
C ALA A 810 -8.71 -36.16 -1.00
N ASN A 811 -9.18 -36.63 -2.17
CA ASN A 811 -10.06 -35.85 -3.07
C ASN A 811 -11.41 -35.54 -2.41
N GLU A 812 -11.90 -36.47 -1.61
CA GLU A 812 -13.16 -36.39 -0.90
C GLU A 812 -12.91 -36.70 0.58
N TYR A 813 -13.58 -35.96 1.45
CA TYR A 813 -13.41 -36.03 2.90
C TYR A 813 -14.61 -35.39 3.59
N SER A 814 -14.58 -35.26 4.92
CA SER A 814 -15.65 -34.58 5.64
C SER A 814 -15.12 -33.61 6.68
N VAL A 815 -15.84 -32.48 6.82
CA VAL A 815 -15.66 -31.53 7.93
C VAL A 815 -17.02 -31.33 8.59
N THR A 816 -17.11 -31.58 9.90
CA THR A 816 -18.38 -31.49 10.64
C THR A 816 -18.18 -30.85 12.01
N LYS A 817 -19.23 -30.20 12.55
CA LYS A 817 -19.19 -29.63 13.89
C LYS A 817 -19.35 -30.73 14.94
N TRP A 818 -18.46 -30.78 15.94
CA TRP A 818 -18.50 -31.75 17.03
C TRP A 818 -18.13 -31.07 18.36
N ASN A 819 -18.95 -31.18 19.40
CA ASN A 819 -18.66 -30.69 20.75
C ASN A 819 -18.12 -29.23 20.87
N GLY A 820 -18.55 -28.32 19.98
CA GLY A 820 -18.10 -26.92 19.96
C GLY A 820 -16.77 -26.67 19.24
N GLN A 821 -16.18 -27.72 18.65
CA GLN A 821 -15.03 -27.70 17.74
C GLN A 821 -15.45 -28.28 16.37
N TYR A 822 -14.48 -28.46 15.46
CA TYR A 822 -14.65 -29.06 14.14
C TYR A 822 -13.81 -30.33 14.03
N LEU A 823 -14.43 -31.37 13.49
CA LEU A 823 -13.81 -32.66 13.18
C LEU A 823 -13.63 -32.75 11.66
N LEU A 824 -12.39 -32.98 11.21
CA LEU A 824 -12.08 -33.35 9.83
C LEU A 824 -11.71 -34.83 9.79
N VAL A 825 -12.27 -35.59 8.85
CA VAL A 825 -11.92 -37.00 8.62
C VAL A 825 -11.54 -37.17 7.15
N SER A 826 -10.39 -37.79 6.87
CA SER A 826 -9.91 -38.02 5.52
C SER A 826 -9.00 -39.25 5.41
N GLN A 827 -8.92 -39.82 4.21
CA GLN A 827 -7.94 -40.82 3.85
C GLN A 827 -6.56 -40.16 3.69
N ASP A 828 -5.52 -40.84 4.16
CA ASP A 828 -4.13 -40.44 3.99
C ASP A 828 -3.72 -40.47 2.51
N SER A 829 -3.43 -39.31 1.92
CA SER A 829 -2.94 -39.24 0.54
C SER A 829 -1.43 -39.18 0.41
N THR A 830 -0.66 -39.22 1.51
CA THR A 830 0.83 -39.15 1.45
C THR A 830 1.44 -40.31 0.66
N VAL A 831 0.71 -41.44 0.58
CA VAL A 831 0.91 -42.51 -0.39
C VAL A 831 -0.36 -42.73 -1.20
N GLY A 832 -0.22 -43.19 -2.45
CA GLY A 832 -1.36 -43.42 -3.33
C GLY A 832 -2.29 -44.51 -2.77
N PHE A 833 -3.57 -44.20 -2.64
CA PHE A 833 -4.61 -45.09 -2.12
C PHE A 833 -4.28 -45.76 -0.77
N SER A 834 -3.69 -45.00 0.19
CA SER A 834 -3.45 -45.49 1.56
C SER A 834 -4.73 -46.08 2.15
N ASN A 835 -4.65 -47.25 2.78
CA ASN A 835 -5.83 -47.84 3.41
C ASN A 835 -6.16 -47.22 4.78
N LYS A 836 -5.53 -46.10 5.16
CA LYS A 836 -5.69 -45.46 6.47
C LYS A 836 -6.57 -44.23 6.41
N VAL A 837 -7.50 -44.15 7.36
CA VAL A 837 -8.36 -42.97 7.58
C VAL A 837 -7.97 -42.31 8.90
N TYR A 838 -7.71 -41.01 8.85
CA TYR A 838 -7.33 -40.19 10.01
C TYR A 838 -8.38 -39.13 10.32
N ALA A 839 -8.51 -38.81 11.61
CA ALA A 839 -9.27 -37.68 12.14
C ALA A 839 -8.33 -36.57 12.61
N TYR A 840 -8.83 -35.34 12.53
CA TYR A 840 -8.17 -34.11 12.97
C TYR A 840 -9.19 -33.18 13.63
N THR A 841 -8.76 -32.33 14.57
CA THR A 841 -9.63 -31.35 15.25
C THR A 841 -9.16 -29.91 15.04
N SER A 842 -10.10 -28.97 14.98
CA SER A 842 -9.82 -27.53 15.02
C SER A 842 -10.88 -26.74 15.79
N CYS A 843 -10.51 -25.58 16.36
CA CYS A 843 -11.46 -24.65 16.95
C CYS A 843 -12.18 -23.77 15.91
N SER A 844 -11.64 -23.68 14.69
CA SER A 844 -12.20 -22.92 13.57
C SER A 844 -12.49 -23.86 12.39
N PRO A 845 -13.56 -23.65 11.62
CA PRO A 845 -13.79 -24.40 10.38
C PRO A 845 -12.66 -24.19 9.35
N ALA A 846 -11.97 -23.04 9.39
CA ALA A 846 -10.79 -22.76 8.54
C ALA A 846 -9.51 -23.48 8.98
N GLY A 847 -9.53 -24.21 10.11
CA GLY A 847 -8.32 -24.76 10.72
C GLY A 847 -7.59 -23.75 11.64
N PRO A 848 -6.34 -24.06 12.05
CA PRO A 848 -5.55 -25.23 11.66
C PRO A 848 -6.15 -26.53 12.20
N PHE A 849 -6.24 -27.55 11.35
CA PHE A 849 -6.63 -28.91 11.74
C PHE A 849 -5.41 -29.66 12.28
N THR A 850 -5.53 -30.19 13.50
CA THR A 850 -4.41 -30.77 14.28
C THR A 850 -4.84 -32.10 14.94
N ASN A 851 -4.02 -32.65 15.84
CA ASN A 851 -4.32 -33.87 16.62
C ASN A 851 -4.54 -35.15 15.77
N GLN A 852 -3.83 -35.29 14.65
CA GLN A 852 -3.94 -36.44 13.75
C GLN A 852 -4.01 -37.79 14.49
N SER A 853 -5.12 -38.50 14.34
CA SER A 853 -5.37 -39.78 15.03
C SER A 853 -5.98 -40.79 14.06
N LEU A 854 -5.49 -42.03 14.07
CA LEU A 854 -5.96 -43.10 13.18
C LEU A 854 -7.37 -43.53 13.60
N VAL A 855 -8.35 -43.40 12.70
CA VAL A 855 -9.75 -43.80 12.91
C VAL A 855 -9.95 -45.25 12.51
N TYR A 856 -9.53 -45.60 11.29
CA TYR A 856 -9.78 -46.91 10.71
C TYR A 856 -8.70 -47.29 9.70
N GLN A 857 -8.55 -48.60 9.46
CA GLN A 857 -7.73 -49.15 8.40
C GLN A 857 -8.60 -50.07 7.54
N MET A 858 -8.88 -49.63 6.31
CA MET A 858 -9.76 -50.30 5.35
C MET A 858 -9.17 -51.68 4.98
N PRO A 859 -9.89 -52.79 5.26
CA PRO A 859 -9.34 -54.14 5.18
C PRO A 859 -9.24 -54.71 3.77
N GLU A 860 -9.89 -54.11 2.76
CA GLU A 860 -10.01 -54.66 1.41
C GLU A 860 -8.76 -54.46 0.53
N THR A 861 -7.93 -53.45 0.83
CA THR A 861 -6.88 -52.98 -0.07
C THR A 861 -5.70 -53.97 -0.19
N GLY A 862 -5.36 -54.32 -1.44
CA GLY A 862 -4.16 -55.06 -1.82
C GLY A 862 -4.23 -56.59 -1.64
N MET A 863 -3.12 -57.28 -1.98
CA MET A 863 -3.06 -58.76 -2.12
C MET A 863 -3.50 -59.55 -0.88
N PHE A 864 -3.37 -58.99 0.32
CA PHE A 864 -3.78 -59.62 1.58
C PHE A 864 -5.08 -59.03 2.15
N GLY A 865 -5.73 -58.14 1.42
CA GLY A 865 -6.98 -57.51 1.81
C GLY A 865 -8.15 -58.48 1.75
N VAL A 866 -9.05 -58.39 2.71
CA VAL A 866 -10.22 -59.28 2.84
C VAL A 866 -11.49 -58.55 2.43
N PRO A 867 -12.47 -59.21 1.76
CA PRO A 867 -12.51 -60.63 1.42
C PRO A 867 -11.82 -61.03 0.10
N TYR A 868 -11.27 -60.07 -0.66
CA TYR A 868 -10.92 -60.25 -2.08
C TYR A 868 -9.59 -60.97 -2.37
N TYR A 869 -8.57 -60.76 -1.53
CA TYR A 869 -7.20 -61.28 -1.71
C TYR A 869 -6.56 -60.95 -3.08
N ASP A 870 -6.78 -59.72 -3.57
CA ASP A 870 -6.37 -59.27 -4.90
C ASP A 870 -5.61 -57.94 -4.82
N GLU A 871 -4.40 -57.92 -5.40
CA GLU A 871 -3.51 -56.74 -5.39
C GLU A 871 -4.10 -55.51 -6.11
N ARG A 872 -5.12 -55.71 -6.93
CA ARG A 872 -5.78 -54.66 -7.71
C ARG A 872 -6.82 -53.89 -6.90
N ILE A 873 -7.24 -54.37 -5.72
CA ILE A 873 -8.28 -53.74 -4.91
C ILE A 873 -7.72 -52.55 -4.13
N PHE A 874 -8.45 -51.44 -4.14
CA PHE A 874 -8.17 -50.24 -3.38
C PHE A 874 -9.45 -49.65 -2.75
N ALA A 875 -9.28 -48.89 -1.67
CA ALA A 875 -10.36 -48.18 -0.98
C ALA A 875 -10.10 -46.67 -0.95
N TYR A 876 -11.16 -45.86 -0.91
CA TYR A 876 -11.10 -44.40 -1.09
C TYR A 876 -12.37 -43.68 -0.56
N ASN A 877 -12.35 -42.34 -0.57
CA ASN A 877 -13.48 -41.45 -0.26
C ASN A 877 -14.20 -41.74 1.08
N PRO A 878 -13.53 -41.54 2.24
CA PRO A 878 -14.18 -41.69 3.53
C PRO A 878 -15.07 -40.48 3.88
N HIS A 879 -16.35 -40.74 4.15
CA HIS A 879 -17.37 -39.71 4.39
C HIS A 879 -18.10 -39.88 5.72
N ILE A 880 -18.25 -38.79 6.48
CA ILE A 880 -19.00 -38.77 7.75
C ILE A 880 -20.46 -38.38 7.49
N HIS A 881 -21.37 -39.32 7.78
CA HIS A 881 -22.81 -39.08 7.68
C HIS A 881 -23.31 -38.41 8.96
N ALA A 882 -23.24 -37.08 9.01
CA ALA A 882 -23.65 -36.30 10.18
C ALA A 882 -25.08 -36.63 10.65
N THR A 883 -26.01 -36.87 9.71
CA THR A 883 -27.40 -37.28 9.97
C THR A 883 -27.56 -38.64 10.67
N LEU A 884 -26.61 -39.55 10.46
CA LEU A 884 -26.57 -40.89 11.09
C LEU A 884 -25.67 -40.93 12.34
N SER A 885 -24.94 -39.83 12.58
CA SER A 885 -24.05 -39.62 13.72
C SER A 885 -24.82 -38.94 14.87
N SER A 886 -24.42 -39.17 16.12
CA SER A 886 -25.06 -38.55 17.28
C SER A 886 -24.13 -38.44 18.48
N GLY A 887 -24.02 -37.24 19.05
CA GLY A 887 -23.11 -36.94 20.15
C GLY A 887 -21.66 -37.24 19.77
N ASN A 888 -21.10 -38.30 20.37
CA ASN A 888 -19.74 -38.77 20.10
C ASN A 888 -19.67 -39.98 19.16
N ARG A 889 -20.80 -40.58 18.77
CA ARG A 889 -20.84 -41.71 17.83
C ARG A 889 -20.96 -41.19 16.40
N PHE A 890 -20.01 -41.56 15.57
CA PHE A 890 -19.98 -41.24 14.14
C PHE A 890 -20.34 -42.46 13.31
N VAL A 891 -20.97 -42.22 12.15
CA VAL A 891 -21.13 -43.20 11.06
C VAL A 891 -20.37 -42.67 9.86
N MET A 892 -19.53 -43.53 9.28
CA MET A 892 -18.68 -43.18 8.14
C MET A 892 -18.86 -44.22 7.03
N SER A 893 -18.94 -43.80 5.77
CA SER A 893 -18.76 -44.70 4.64
C SER A 893 -17.37 -44.59 4.02
N TYR A 894 -16.97 -45.56 3.21
CA TYR A 894 -15.91 -45.45 2.23
C TYR A 894 -16.22 -46.34 1.01
N ASN A 895 -15.58 -46.08 -0.13
CA ASN A 895 -15.76 -46.87 -1.35
C ASN A 895 -14.62 -47.88 -1.56
N VAL A 896 -14.94 -49.00 -2.21
CA VAL A 896 -13.99 -50.05 -2.60
C VAL A 896 -14.08 -50.26 -4.11
N ASN A 897 -12.94 -50.25 -4.80
CA ASN A 897 -12.85 -50.35 -6.26
C ASN A 897 -11.57 -51.13 -6.66
N THR A 898 -11.32 -51.30 -7.95
CA THR A 898 -10.28 -52.17 -8.50
C THR A 898 -9.55 -51.48 -9.65
N PHE A 899 -8.26 -51.77 -9.81
CA PHE A 899 -7.46 -51.37 -10.97
C PHE A 899 -7.79 -52.18 -12.24
N ASP A 900 -8.75 -53.11 -12.17
CA ASP A 900 -9.24 -53.89 -13.31
C ASP A 900 -10.33 -53.14 -14.10
N SER A 901 -9.93 -52.34 -15.09
CA SER A 901 -10.83 -51.53 -15.94
C SER A 901 -11.59 -52.31 -17.04
N ARG A 902 -11.56 -53.65 -17.03
CA ARG A 902 -12.15 -54.46 -18.12
C ARG A 902 -13.68 -54.50 -18.04
N MET A 903 -14.32 -53.89 -19.04
CA MET A 903 -15.78 -53.95 -19.25
C MET A 903 -16.21 -55.26 -19.95
N THR A 904 -15.86 -56.42 -19.38
CA THR A 904 -16.16 -57.76 -19.91
C THR A 904 -16.68 -58.69 -18.81
N GLU A 905 -17.22 -59.86 -19.17
CA GLU A 905 -17.75 -60.85 -18.22
C GLU A 905 -16.68 -61.36 -17.22
N GLU A 906 -15.39 -61.27 -17.56
CA GLU A 906 -14.26 -61.61 -16.70
C GLU A 906 -13.67 -60.39 -15.95
N GLY A 907 -14.26 -59.21 -16.09
CA GLY A 907 -13.91 -57.99 -15.36
C GLY A 907 -14.37 -58.04 -13.92
N SER A 908 -13.57 -57.53 -12.99
CA SER A 908 -13.83 -57.69 -11.55
C SER A 908 -15.15 -57.03 -11.09
N HIS A 909 -15.56 -55.89 -11.68
CA HIS A 909 -16.88 -55.27 -11.43
C HIS A 909 -18.08 -56.08 -11.91
N TYR A 910 -17.86 -57.07 -12.77
CA TYR A 910 -18.88 -57.91 -13.39
C TYR A 910 -18.96 -59.27 -12.71
N THR A 911 -17.81 -59.88 -12.41
CA THR A 911 -17.73 -61.15 -11.66
C THR A 911 -18.05 -61.00 -10.18
N ASP A 912 -17.71 -59.89 -9.54
CA ASP A 912 -18.01 -59.62 -8.13
C ASP A 912 -18.59 -58.20 -7.91
N PRO A 913 -19.92 -58.03 -8.03
CA PRO A 913 -20.59 -56.76 -7.75
C PRO A 913 -20.63 -56.37 -6.25
N SER A 914 -19.89 -57.03 -5.35
CA SER A 914 -19.61 -56.47 -4.02
C SER A 914 -18.50 -55.42 -4.06
N ILE A 915 -17.59 -55.52 -5.06
CA ILE A 915 -16.72 -54.43 -5.46
C ILE A 915 -17.60 -53.31 -5.98
N TYR A 916 -17.22 -52.05 -5.72
CA TYR A 916 -17.96 -50.87 -6.15
C TYR A 916 -19.31 -50.66 -5.45
N LYS A 917 -19.34 -50.99 -4.16
CA LYS A 917 -20.38 -50.60 -3.21
C LYS A 917 -19.71 -49.92 -2.01
N PRO A 918 -20.35 -48.94 -1.35
CA PRO A 918 -19.85 -48.38 -0.09
C PRO A 918 -19.78 -49.47 0.99
N ARG A 919 -18.91 -49.22 1.97
CA ARG A 919 -18.85 -49.92 3.26
C ARG A 919 -19.20 -48.93 4.35
N PHE A 920 -19.92 -49.34 5.38
CA PHE A 920 -20.28 -48.47 6.50
C PHE A 920 -19.63 -48.94 7.80
N ILE A 921 -18.97 -48.01 8.49
CA ILE A 921 -18.44 -48.22 9.84
C ILE A 921 -19.13 -47.26 10.82
N SER A 922 -19.07 -47.60 12.10
CA SER A 922 -19.34 -46.63 13.16
C SER A 922 -18.34 -46.74 14.29
N PHE A 923 -18.06 -45.61 14.92
CA PHE A 923 -17.07 -45.49 15.99
C PHE A 923 -17.45 -44.35 16.94
N THR A 924 -16.89 -44.35 18.16
CA THR A 924 -17.07 -43.30 19.15
C THR A 924 -15.75 -42.60 19.42
N LEU A 925 -15.76 -41.26 19.43
CA LEU A 925 -14.62 -40.42 19.83
C LEU A 925 -14.75 -39.93 21.28
N SER A 926 -13.65 -39.89 22.03
CA SER A 926 -13.62 -39.43 23.44
C SER A 926 -12.33 -38.72 23.84
#